data_AF-A0A4R0J6X1-F1
#
_entry.id   AF-A0A4R0J6X1-F1
#
_cell.length_a   1.000
_cell.length_b   1.000
_cell.length_c   1.000
_cell.angle_alpha   90.00
_cell.angle_beta   90.00
_cell.angle_gamma   90.00
#
_symmetry.space_group_name_H-M   'P 1'
#
loop_
_entity.id
_entity.type
_entity.pdbx_description
1 polymer ?
#
loop_
_entity_poly.entity_id
_entity_poly.type
_entity_poly.pdbx_seq_one_letter_code
_entity_poly.pdbx_strand_id
1 'polypeptide(L)'
;MRLVSARMRSVIGLREFWDETVPEALRDELIARYSAKRRNAYRERYVAVVLTAVEGLDQLATDPVAVRLAAWYHRAVHDQGASAAEDAEASARLAEDELPGYGVSPARTAEVARLVRLTAGIGAQNARKTLDANGDVLHDAVNAVIADRNYASHASELRRDADKRDNDEFGRVRQRYADVRELLDSGIYRTQLARDQYDANARANLAVEFALLDGLLPAPWRGWQRGALVTTAVLTAVLAFLAAFGAARGDWREPAYSGDPSWPGIVLTLLAAAAIPALYWASRRTGRASWIVAGTAIAIGVIGLVVVWAKAPETNVASGVGQAVPLAVVASILLVLAAAAALAASRFTTRPRNRGQMLAAIAAAAAIVLITAFVIVPLQNAYLHSANEHLDSQYQLAGPAGRSQLTGGVLWTSTSPGYLADMVTTSHGIAVTRTEGTVEMLDPATGRTRWRYTRTDSSGRMNLSVLNGGQQLLVEYDGLGYFVLDADTGERLTAWPGRTRDDQIQNADPLVTGRPVSKGSDKLYGTNLDGSHRWTYEPGNCTGISATATADTVFVELSHSCGGEADETLGLNLKDGKQLWKHSGPFLTWKTPVGGLIVGAEDEGITTLIGLDPRSGEVKWRWPMPRDWGCTPRHETAGNLVLLITCPQGNDASSIVTAIDGASGRQVWTATAAVSPRQRYAVTDDARVVFLYSQGSCRLAEIGAGRTTYRTLPMRRACGGDIAAAGNLILVSGQDGLTALR
;
A
#
# COMPACT_ATOMS: atom_id res chain seq x y z
N MET A 1 -6.60 72.64 -13.19
CA MET A 1 -6.25 73.41 -14.41
C MET A 1 -5.46 72.62 -15.47
N ARG A 2 -4.44 71.81 -15.13
CA ARG A 2 -3.63 71.05 -16.14
C ARG A 2 -4.39 69.98 -16.96
N LEU A 3 -5.34 69.25 -16.36
CA LEU A 3 -6.14 68.21 -17.04
C LEU A 3 -7.08 68.78 -18.13
N VAL A 4 -7.66 69.97 -17.89
CA VAL A 4 -8.52 70.65 -18.87
C VAL A 4 -7.71 71.12 -20.08
N SER A 5 -6.48 71.59 -19.86
CA SER A 5 -5.56 72.06 -20.92
C SER A 5 -5.01 70.93 -21.82
N ALA A 6 -4.77 69.73 -21.27
CA ALA A 6 -4.34 68.57 -22.06
C ALA A 6 -5.49 68.02 -22.91
N ARG A 7 -6.69 67.99 -22.34
CA ARG A 7 -7.90 67.52 -23.02
C ARG A 7 -8.37 68.45 -24.13
N MET A 8 -8.26 69.76 -23.94
CA MET A 8 -8.58 70.73 -24.97
C MET A 8 -7.57 70.66 -26.13
N ARG A 9 -6.27 70.40 -25.83
CA ARG A 9 -5.26 70.14 -26.86
C ARG A 9 -5.48 68.85 -27.64
N SER A 10 -5.95 67.77 -27.00
CA SER A 10 -6.27 66.53 -27.71
C SER A 10 -7.50 66.67 -28.60
N VAL A 11 -8.52 67.42 -28.16
CA VAL A 11 -9.70 67.72 -28.98
C VAL A 11 -9.34 68.58 -30.20
N ILE A 12 -8.47 69.58 -30.02
CA ILE A 12 -7.98 70.41 -31.14
C ILE A 12 -7.20 69.55 -32.14
N GLY A 13 -6.28 68.70 -31.67
CA GLY A 13 -5.52 67.81 -32.55
C GLY A 13 -6.38 66.78 -33.27
N LEU A 14 -7.47 66.28 -32.65
CA LEU A 14 -8.41 65.38 -33.33
C LEU A 14 -9.16 66.02 -34.50
N ARG A 15 -9.34 67.35 -34.48
CA ARG A 15 -10.01 68.05 -35.59
C ARG A 15 -9.15 68.12 -36.85
N GLU A 16 -7.82 68.02 -36.73
CA GLU A 16 -6.87 68.07 -37.84
C GLU A 16 -6.92 66.80 -38.70
N PHE A 17 -7.33 65.66 -38.14
CA PHE A 17 -7.48 64.36 -38.83
C PHE A 17 -8.80 64.22 -39.61
N TRP A 18 -9.60 65.29 -39.70
CA TRP A 18 -10.90 65.24 -40.34
C TRP A 18 -10.81 65.47 -41.85
N ASP A 19 -11.63 64.74 -42.60
CA ASP A 19 -11.73 64.88 -44.05
C ASP A 19 -12.76 65.96 -44.40
N GLU A 20 -12.33 67.00 -45.12
CA GLU A 20 -13.22 68.10 -45.57
C GLU A 20 -14.37 67.63 -46.47
N THR A 21 -14.32 66.39 -46.97
CA THR A 21 -15.39 65.77 -47.76
C THR A 21 -16.64 65.42 -46.96
N VAL A 22 -16.60 65.44 -45.61
CA VAL A 22 -17.76 65.18 -44.73
C VAL A 22 -17.99 66.38 -43.80
N PRO A 23 -19.25 66.77 -43.49
CA PRO A 23 -19.55 67.95 -42.68
C PRO A 23 -18.91 67.96 -41.29
N GLU A 24 -18.44 69.13 -40.84
CA GLU A 24 -17.80 69.32 -39.53
C GLU A 24 -18.68 68.97 -38.32
N ALA A 25 -20.01 68.96 -38.48
CA ALA A 25 -20.93 68.57 -37.42
C ALA A 25 -20.73 67.11 -36.98
N LEU A 26 -20.53 66.19 -37.93
CA LEU A 26 -20.29 64.77 -37.63
C LEU A 26 -18.96 64.55 -36.89
N ARG A 27 -17.93 65.33 -37.25
CA ARG A 27 -16.63 65.35 -36.55
C ARG A 27 -16.81 65.64 -35.07
N ASP A 28 -17.54 66.71 -34.77
CA ASP A 28 -17.71 67.17 -33.39
C ASP A 28 -18.57 66.18 -32.58
N GLU A 29 -19.56 65.52 -33.20
CA GLU A 29 -20.34 64.43 -32.60
C GLU A 29 -19.45 63.22 -32.25
N LEU A 30 -18.60 62.77 -33.17
CA LEU A 30 -17.69 61.65 -32.94
C LEU A 30 -16.64 61.98 -31.88
N ILE A 31 -16.05 63.18 -31.91
CA ILE A 31 -15.12 63.64 -30.87
C ILE A 31 -15.79 63.65 -29.49
N ALA A 32 -17.06 64.08 -29.39
CA ALA A 32 -17.80 64.06 -28.14
C ALA A 32 -17.96 62.65 -27.56
N ARG A 33 -18.13 61.62 -28.41
CA ARG A 33 -18.23 60.21 -27.99
C ARG A 33 -16.92 59.70 -27.38
N TYR A 34 -15.77 59.98 -27.99
CA TYR A 34 -14.46 59.64 -27.42
C TYR A 34 -14.12 60.45 -26.15
N SER A 35 -14.76 61.62 -26.02
CA SER A 35 -14.70 62.50 -24.85
C SER A 35 -15.70 62.12 -23.74
N ALA A 36 -16.38 60.98 -23.80
CA ALA A 36 -17.29 60.59 -22.73
C ALA A 36 -16.54 60.26 -21.42
N LYS A 37 -16.98 60.83 -20.29
CA LYS A 37 -16.33 60.67 -18.96
C LYS A 37 -16.16 59.23 -18.49
N ARG A 38 -16.93 58.28 -19.04
CA ARG A 38 -16.95 56.87 -18.62
C ARG A 38 -15.95 55.98 -19.35
N ARG A 39 -15.22 56.46 -20.36
CA ARG A 39 -14.25 55.64 -21.11
C ARG A 39 -12.89 55.60 -20.43
N ASN A 40 -12.17 54.46 -20.42
CA ASN A 40 -10.76 54.44 -19.99
C ASN A 40 -9.73 54.21 -21.10
N ALA A 41 -9.78 53.08 -21.79
CA ALA A 41 -8.79 52.69 -22.79
C ALA A 41 -9.05 53.35 -24.16
N TYR A 42 -10.32 53.43 -24.56
CA TYR A 42 -10.76 53.91 -25.88
C TYR A 42 -11.20 55.39 -25.86
N ARG A 43 -10.30 56.28 -25.43
CA ARG A 43 -10.52 57.73 -25.31
C ARG A 43 -9.95 58.53 -26.50
N GLU A 44 -9.95 59.86 -26.41
CA GLU A 44 -9.47 60.79 -27.45
C GLU A 44 -8.06 60.42 -27.98
N ARG A 45 -7.19 59.95 -27.07
CA ARG A 45 -5.82 59.58 -27.41
C ARG A 45 -5.71 58.28 -28.23
N TYR A 46 -6.61 57.33 -27.99
CA TYR A 46 -6.64 56.07 -28.71
C TYR A 46 -6.96 56.33 -30.18
N VAL A 47 -8.06 57.03 -30.44
CA VAL A 47 -8.50 57.33 -31.81
C VAL A 47 -7.48 58.22 -32.55
N ALA A 48 -6.80 59.14 -31.86
CA ALA A 48 -5.71 59.92 -32.47
C ALA A 48 -4.56 59.04 -33.00
N VAL A 49 -4.16 58.00 -32.24
CA VAL A 49 -3.11 57.06 -32.67
C VAL A 49 -3.57 56.25 -33.88
N VAL A 50 -4.81 55.76 -33.85
CA VAL A 50 -5.38 54.99 -34.97
C VAL A 50 -5.46 55.86 -36.23
N LEU A 51 -5.96 57.10 -36.14
CA LEU A 51 -6.07 58.01 -37.27
C LEU A 51 -4.70 58.41 -37.85
N THR A 52 -3.71 58.65 -36.99
CA THR A 52 -2.32 58.90 -37.42
C THR A 52 -1.77 57.70 -38.20
N ALA A 53 -2.09 56.48 -37.77
CA ALA A 53 -1.67 55.28 -38.48
C ALA A 53 -2.42 55.09 -39.81
N VAL A 54 -3.71 55.47 -39.88
CA VAL A 54 -4.45 55.49 -41.15
C VAL A 54 -3.77 56.43 -42.15
N GLU A 55 -3.41 57.65 -41.76
CA GLU A 55 -2.70 58.60 -42.65
C GLU A 55 -1.37 58.05 -43.17
N GLY A 56 -0.65 57.27 -42.37
CA GLY A 56 0.61 56.64 -42.80
C GLY A 56 0.44 55.43 -43.73
N LEU A 57 -0.76 54.85 -43.78
CA LEU A 57 -1.06 53.59 -44.49
C LEU A 57 -2.12 53.76 -45.60
N ASP A 58 -2.73 54.93 -45.74
CA ASP A 58 -3.89 55.16 -46.63
C ASP A 58 -3.59 54.88 -48.11
N GLN A 59 -2.35 55.06 -48.54
CA GLN A 59 -1.85 54.71 -49.88
C GLN A 59 -1.98 53.21 -50.22
N LEU A 60 -2.20 52.36 -49.23
CA LEU A 60 -2.44 50.92 -49.40
C LEU A 60 -3.93 50.58 -49.49
N ALA A 61 -4.83 51.53 -49.23
CA ALA A 61 -6.28 51.33 -49.27
C ALA A 61 -6.87 51.61 -50.66
N THR A 62 -7.89 50.85 -51.04
CA THR A 62 -8.65 51.07 -52.29
C THR A 62 -9.69 52.19 -52.14
N ASP A 63 -10.24 52.38 -50.93
CA ASP A 63 -11.04 53.56 -50.56
C ASP A 63 -10.52 54.16 -49.24
N PRO A 64 -9.51 55.05 -49.30
CA PRO A 64 -8.95 55.73 -48.13
C PRO A 64 -9.98 56.47 -47.26
N VAL A 65 -11.02 57.03 -47.90
CA VAL A 65 -12.07 57.79 -47.19
C VAL A 65 -12.93 56.83 -46.37
N ALA A 66 -13.29 55.67 -46.92
CA ALA A 66 -14.01 54.64 -46.17
C ALA A 66 -13.19 54.11 -44.98
N VAL A 67 -11.88 53.89 -45.14
CA VAL A 67 -11.00 53.44 -44.05
C VAL A 67 -10.88 54.50 -42.95
N ARG A 68 -10.72 55.78 -43.31
CA ARG A 68 -10.67 56.90 -42.35
C ARG A 68 -11.98 57.02 -41.56
N LEU A 69 -13.13 56.94 -42.24
CA LEU A 69 -14.45 56.92 -41.57
C LEU A 69 -14.61 55.69 -40.68
N ALA A 70 -14.18 54.50 -41.14
CA ALA A 70 -14.22 53.30 -40.31
C ALA A 70 -13.34 53.40 -39.06
N ALA A 71 -12.18 54.04 -39.15
CA ALA A 71 -11.33 54.32 -38.00
C ALA A 71 -11.99 55.29 -37.00
N TRP A 72 -12.71 56.31 -37.49
CA TRP A 72 -13.51 57.20 -36.65
C TRP A 72 -14.67 56.49 -35.95
N TYR A 73 -15.36 55.58 -36.66
CA TYR A 73 -16.46 54.80 -36.10
C TYR A 73 -15.99 53.61 -35.25
N HIS A 74 -14.76 53.14 -35.38
CA HIS A 74 -14.24 52.03 -34.58
C HIS A 74 -14.22 52.36 -33.09
N ARG A 75 -15.10 51.71 -32.30
CA ARG A 75 -15.36 52.01 -30.88
C ARG A 75 -16.04 53.37 -30.65
N ALA A 76 -16.73 53.94 -31.64
CA ALA A 76 -17.57 55.12 -31.45
C ALA A 76 -18.73 54.83 -30.48
N VAL A 77 -19.22 53.59 -30.44
CA VAL A 77 -20.04 53.05 -29.34
C VAL A 77 -19.15 52.09 -28.53
N HIS A 78 -19.06 52.33 -27.21
CA HIS A 78 -18.25 51.51 -26.32
C HIS A 78 -18.80 51.59 -24.89
N ASP A 79 -19.29 50.46 -24.39
CA ASP A 79 -19.74 50.30 -23.00
C ASP A 79 -18.79 49.39 -22.20
N GLN A 80 -18.55 49.75 -20.93
CA GLN A 80 -17.72 48.93 -20.04
C GLN A 80 -18.39 47.57 -19.83
N GLY A 81 -17.73 46.51 -20.28
CA GLY A 81 -18.20 45.14 -20.18
C GLY A 81 -19.04 44.62 -21.34
N ALA A 82 -19.17 45.38 -22.43
CA ALA A 82 -19.60 44.82 -23.72
C ALA A 82 -18.45 44.02 -24.35
N SER A 83 -18.78 42.96 -25.08
CA SER A 83 -17.81 42.21 -25.88
C SER A 83 -17.33 43.04 -27.08
N ALA A 84 -16.16 42.71 -27.62
CA ALA A 84 -15.64 43.38 -28.82
C ALA A 84 -16.60 43.27 -30.02
N ALA A 85 -17.35 42.17 -30.13
CA ALA A 85 -18.33 41.97 -31.19
C ALA A 85 -19.57 42.86 -31.03
N GLU A 86 -20.08 43.01 -29.81
CA GLU A 86 -21.21 43.90 -29.53
C GLU A 86 -20.87 45.36 -29.79
N ASP A 87 -19.69 45.82 -29.36
CA ASP A 87 -19.24 47.19 -29.61
C ASP A 87 -19.02 47.47 -31.10
N ALA A 88 -18.44 46.53 -31.84
CA ALA A 88 -18.22 46.66 -33.27
C ALA A 88 -19.55 46.70 -34.03
N GLU A 89 -20.51 45.85 -33.68
CA GLU A 89 -21.84 45.85 -34.31
C GLU A 89 -22.61 47.15 -33.99
N ALA A 90 -22.59 47.61 -32.74
CA ALA A 90 -23.25 48.85 -32.34
C ALA A 90 -22.61 50.07 -33.03
N SER A 91 -21.29 50.09 -33.16
CA SER A 91 -20.56 51.14 -33.86
C SER A 91 -20.81 51.13 -35.38
N ALA A 92 -20.96 49.94 -35.97
CA ALA A 92 -21.27 49.80 -37.40
C ALA A 92 -22.70 50.27 -37.72
N ARG A 93 -23.68 49.91 -36.88
CA ARG A 93 -25.06 50.42 -37.00
C ARG A 93 -25.11 51.93 -36.89
N LEU A 94 -24.34 52.50 -35.96
CA LEU A 94 -24.23 53.94 -35.85
C LEU A 94 -23.75 54.59 -37.15
N ALA A 95 -22.76 53.99 -37.82
CA ALA A 95 -22.29 54.46 -39.11
C ALA A 95 -23.38 54.34 -40.20
N GLU A 96 -24.13 53.24 -40.21
CA GLU A 96 -25.25 53.03 -41.14
C GLU A 96 -26.38 54.06 -40.97
N ASP A 97 -26.64 54.47 -39.72
CA ASP A 97 -27.68 55.43 -39.37
C ASP A 97 -27.26 56.89 -39.66
N GLU A 98 -26.04 57.28 -39.33
CA GLU A 98 -25.58 58.68 -39.39
C GLU A 98 -25.06 59.08 -40.78
N LEU A 99 -24.23 58.25 -41.42
CA LEU A 99 -23.51 58.62 -42.65
C LEU A 99 -24.42 59.06 -43.82
N PRO A 100 -25.59 58.44 -44.08
CA PRO A 100 -26.49 58.88 -45.14
C PRO A 100 -27.02 60.31 -44.93
N GLY A 101 -27.27 60.70 -43.67
CA GLY A 101 -27.75 62.05 -43.32
C GLY A 101 -26.71 63.14 -43.62
N TYR A 102 -25.44 62.76 -43.71
CA TYR A 102 -24.32 63.63 -44.05
C TYR A 102 -23.88 63.52 -45.53
N GLY A 103 -24.68 62.88 -46.38
CA GLY A 103 -24.46 62.83 -47.83
C GLY A 103 -23.47 61.76 -48.30
N VAL A 104 -23.06 60.83 -47.45
CA VAL A 104 -22.18 59.72 -47.84
C VAL A 104 -22.96 58.67 -48.62
N SER A 105 -22.40 58.23 -49.76
CA SER A 105 -23.07 57.28 -50.65
C SER A 105 -23.39 55.94 -49.95
N PRO A 106 -24.50 55.25 -50.30
CA PRO A 106 -24.85 53.96 -49.70
C PRO A 106 -23.74 52.90 -49.80
N ALA A 107 -22.99 52.89 -50.91
CA ALA A 107 -21.88 51.95 -51.12
C ALA A 107 -20.75 52.19 -50.11
N ARG A 108 -20.37 53.46 -49.87
CA ARG A 108 -19.34 53.81 -48.88
C ARG A 108 -19.83 53.59 -47.46
N THR A 109 -21.07 53.91 -47.15
CA THR A 109 -21.67 53.61 -45.82
C THR A 109 -21.63 52.12 -45.52
N ALA A 110 -22.01 51.27 -46.48
CA ALA A 110 -21.93 49.82 -46.34
C ALA A 110 -20.47 49.34 -46.14
N GLU A 111 -19.52 49.94 -46.86
CA GLU A 111 -18.10 49.61 -46.69
C GLU A 111 -17.57 50.01 -45.30
N VAL A 112 -17.89 51.22 -44.82
CA VAL A 112 -17.53 51.67 -43.47
C VAL A 112 -18.08 50.72 -42.42
N ALA A 113 -19.37 50.37 -42.50
CA ALA A 113 -20.01 49.47 -41.55
C ALA A 113 -19.39 48.06 -41.60
N ARG A 114 -19.06 47.54 -42.79
CA ARG A 114 -18.35 46.27 -42.96
C ARG A 114 -16.97 46.31 -42.28
N LEU A 115 -16.19 47.36 -42.54
CA LEU A 115 -14.88 47.57 -41.96
C LEU A 115 -14.93 47.66 -40.42
N VAL A 116 -15.90 48.40 -39.87
CA VAL A 116 -16.09 48.49 -38.41
C VAL A 116 -16.45 47.12 -37.83
N ARG A 117 -17.33 46.33 -38.47
CA ARG A 117 -17.65 44.96 -38.01
C ARG A 117 -16.43 44.03 -38.03
N LEU A 118 -15.52 44.17 -38.99
CA LEU A 118 -14.27 43.39 -39.01
C LEU A 118 -13.41 43.62 -37.77
N THR A 119 -13.56 44.77 -37.11
CA THR A 119 -12.81 45.08 -35.88
C THR A 119 -13.19 44.24 -34.67
N ALA A 120 -14.34 43.54 -34.72
CA ALA A 120 -14.74 42.55 -33.71
C ALA A 120 -13.70 41.42 -33.54
N GLY A 121 -12.96 41.10 -34.61
CA GLY A 121 -11.96 40.03 -34.64
C GLY A 121 -10.51 40.50 -34.56
N ILE A 122 -10.25 41.80 -34.46
CA ILE A 122 -8.89 42.33 -34.34
C ILE A 122 -8.39 42.01 -32.92
N GLY A 123 -7.49 41.04 -32.83
CA GLY A 123 -6.84 40.62 -31.58
C GLY A 123 -7.18 39.22 -31.07
N ALA A 124 -8.12 38.48 -31.65
CA ALA A 124 -8.38 37.08 -31.29
C ALA A 124 -8.94 36.26 -32.47
N GLN A 125 -8.36 35.07 -32.72
CA GLN A 125 -8.83 33.96 -33.59
C GLN A 125 -9.09 34.26 -35.09
N ASN A 126 -9.26 35.51 -35.50
CA ASN A 126 -9.64 35.90 -36.88
C ASN A 126 -8.48 36.42 -37.75
N ALA A 127 -7.24 36.43 -37.25
CA ALA A 127 -6.05 36.82 -38.02
C ALA A 127 -5.84 35.96 -39.29
N ARG A 128 -6.51 34.79 -39.39
CA ARG A 128 -6.32 33.80 -40.45
C ARG A 128 -7.20 33.98 -41.69
N LYS A 129 -8.21 34.86 -41.66
CA LYS A 129 -9.02 35.16 -42.87
C LYS A 129 -8.30 36.23 -43.68
N THR A 130 -8.07 36.01 -44.97
CA THR A 130 -7.55 37.05 -45.87
C THR A 130 -8.52 38.22 -45.88
N LEU A 131 -8.06 39.40 -45.46
CA LEU A 131 -8.80 40.65 -45.63
C LEU A 131 -8.48 41.23 -47.00
N ASP A 132 -9.32 42.15 -47.45
CA ASP A 132 -9.01 43.01 -48.58
C ASP A 132 -8.14 44.20 -48.13
N ALA A 133 -7.63 44.97 -49.09
CA ALA A 133 -6.70 46.08 -48.84
C ALA A 133 -7.21 47.07 -47.78
N ASN A 134 -8.49 47.46 -47.84
CA ASN A 134 -9.11 48.34 -46.84
C ASN A 134 -9.12 47.72 -45.44
N GLY A 135 -9.46 46.43 -45.35
CA GLY A 135 -9.47 45.68 -44.08
C GLY A 135 -8.07 45.50 -43.48
N ASP A 136 -7.06 45.24 -44.32
CA ASP A 136 -5.66 45.13 -43.87
C ASP A 136 -5.14 46.47 -43.32
N VAL A 137 -5.44 47.60 -43.98
CA VAL A 137 -5.07 48.94 -43.49
C VAL A 137 -5.75 49.27 -42.17
N LEU A 138 -7.06 49.03 -42.04
CA LEU A 138 -7.77 49.29 -40.80
C LEU A 138 -7.26 48.40 -39.66
N HIS A 139 -7.00 47.11 -39.94
CA HIS A 139 -6.43 46.18 -38.98
C HIS A 139 -5.10 46.69 -38.43
N ASP A 140 -4.21 47.10 -39.32
CA ASP A 140 -2.88 47.59 -38.95
C ASP A 140 -2.95 48.92 -38.21
N ALA A 141 -3.82 49.83 -38.62
CA ALA A 141 -4.03 51.12 -37.95
C ALA A 141 -4.59 50.95 -36.53
N VAL A 142 -5.56 50.05 -36.32
CA VAL A 142 -6.10 49.75 -34.99
C VAL A 142 -5.03 49.14 -34.08
N ASN A 143 -4.19 48.24 -34.61
CA ASN A 143 -3.08 47.63 -33.86
C ASN A 143 -1.87 48.55 -33.70
N ALA A 144 -1.79 49.70 -34.37
CA ALA A 144 -0.69 50.66 -34.22
C ALA A 144 -0.60 51.21 -32.78
N VAL A 145 -1.70 51.18 -32.01
CA VAL A 145 -1.69 51.49 -30.58
C VAL A 145 -0.71 50.64 -29.78
N ILE A 146 -0.44 49.41 -30.22
CA ILE A 146 0.50 48.49 -29.56
C ILE A 146 1.94 49.03 -29.66
N ALA A 147 2.27 49.72 -30.75
CA ALA A 147 3.57 50.35 -30.96
C ALA A 147 3.72 51.73 -30.29
N ASP A 148 2.63 52.29 -29.73
CA ASP A 148 2.68 53.61 -29.11
C ASP A 148 3.56 53.63 -27.85
N ARG A 149 4.32 54.72 -27.69
CA ARG A 149 5.25 54.91 -26.55
C ARG A 149 4.61 54.86 -25.17
N ASN A 150 3.29 55.03 -25.06
CA ASN A 150 2.54 54.94 -23.82
C ASN A 150 1.61 53.73 -23.78
N TYR A 151 1.89 52.69 -24.57
CA TYR A 151 1.15 51.44 -24.56
C TYR A 151 0.95 50.87 -23.15
N ALA A 152 1.96 50.97 -22.27
CA ALA A 152 1.85 50.50 -20.88
C ALA A 152 0.68 51.15 -20.10
N SER A 153 0.40 52.43 -20.36
CA SER A 153 -0.77 53.11 -19.78
C SER A 153 -2.07 52.61 -20.38
N HIS A 154 -2.11 52.43 -21.70
CA HIS A 154 -3.27 51.87 -22.39
C HIS A 154 -3.59 50.44 -21.93
N ALA A 155 -2.58 49.56 -21.83
CA ALA A 155 -2.72 48.20 -21.27
C ALA A 155 -3.19 48.20 -19.81
N SER A 156 -2.76 49.18 -19.01
CA SER A 156 -3.30 49.37 -17.65
C SER A 156 -4.75 49.87 -17.65
N GLU A 157 -5.17 50.65 -18.64
CA GLU A 157 -6.55 51.10 -18.80
C GLU A 157 -7.47 50.00 -19.30
N LEU A 158 -7.02 49.17 -20.25
CA LEU A 158 -7.74 47.98 -20.72
C LEU A 158 -8.09 47.03 -19.57
N ARG A 159 -7.13 46.78 -18.67
CA ARG A 159 -7.37 45.96 -17.46
C ARG A 159 -8.39 46.58 -16.50
N ARG A 160 -8.56 47.90 -16.53
CA ARG A 160 -9.56 48.61 -15.71
C ARG A 160 -10.94 48.67 -16.36
N ASP A 161 -11.01 48.66 -17.69
CA ASP A 161 -12.25 48.65 -18.48
C ASP A 161 -12.89 47.25 -18.60
N ALA A 162 -12.11 46.19 -18.38
CA ALA A 162 -12.63 44.83 -18.36
C ALA A 162 -13.70 44.64 -17.27
N ASP A 163 -14.77 43.94 -17.62
CA ASP A 163 -15.96 43.77 -16.80
C ASP A 163 -15.64 43.31 -15.36
N LYS A 164 -16.09 44.10 -14.37
CA LYS A 164 -15.93 43.80 -12.94
C LYS A 164 -17.07 42.96 -12.37
N ARG A 165 -18.11 42.64 -13.16
CA ARG A 165 -19.30 41.92 -12.68
C ARG A 165 -19.00 40.55 -12.06
N ASP A 166 -17.90 39.89 -12.44
CA ASP A 166 -17.58 38.52 -12.00
C ASP A 166 -16.44 38.39 -10.95
N ASN A 167 -15.82 39.49 -10.52
CA ASN A 167 -14.73 39.53 -9.52
C ASN A 167 -13.51 38.57 -9.74
N ASP A 168 -13.43 37.84 -10.86
CA ASP A 168 -12.30 36.94 -11.19
C ASP A 168 -11.13 37.69 -11.84
N GLU A 169 -10.31 38.33 -11.00
CA GLU A 169 -9.11 39.04 -11.45
C GLU A 169 -8.09 38.11 -12.13
N PHE A 170 -7.94 36.87 -11.64
CA PHE A 170 -6.98 35.93 -12.19
C PHE A 170 -7.41 35.36 -13.54
N GLY A 171 -8.70 35.11 -13.74
CA GLY A 171 -9.26 34.75 -15.04
C GLY A 171 -8.96 35.80 -16.10
N ARG A 172 -9.18 37.09 -15.78
CA ARG A 172 -8.86 38.21 -16.68
C ARG A 172 -7.37 38.33 -17.00
N VAL A 173 -6.49 38.20 -15.99
CA VAL A 173 -5.04 38.20 -16.22
C VAL A 173 -4.62 37.04 -17.10
N ARG A 174 -5.22 35.86 -16.92
CA ARG A 174 -4.91 34.67 -17.72
C ARG A 174 -5.37 34.81 -19.17
N GLN A 175 -6.56 35.35 -19.41
CA GLN A 175 -7.05 35.62 -20.76
C GLN A 175 -6.11 36.60 -21.48
N ARG A 176 -5.79 37.72 -20.83
CA ARG A 176 -4.87 38.70 -21.41
C ARG A 176 -3.47 38.14 -21.66
N TYR A 177 -2.97 37.27 -20.78
CA TYR A 177 -1.69 36.57 -20.98
C TYR A 177 -1.72 35.70 -22.25
N ALA A 178 -2.84 35.01 -22.50
CA ALA A 178 -3.02 34.22 -23.72
C ALA A 178 -3.09 35.11 -24.97
N ASP A 179 -3.86 36.21 -24.93
CA ASP A 179 -3.99 37.15 -26.05
C ASP A 179 -2.63 37.77 -26.43
N VAL A 180 -1.86 38.24 -25.44
CA VAL A 180 -0.53 38.81 -25.66
C VAL A 180 0.45 37.77 -26.22
N ARG A 181 0.37 36.53 -25.73
CA ARG A 181 1.19 35.42 -26.26
C ARG A 181 0.85 35.13 -27.72
N GLU A 182 -0.43 35.05 -28.06
CA GLU A 182 -0.88 34.80 -29.42
C GLU A 182 -0.40 35.89 -30.38
N LEU A 183 -0.47 37.16 -29.99
CA LEU A 183 0.05 38.28 -30.78
C LEU A 183 1.57 38.20 -31.03
N LEU A 184 2.33 37.78 -30.02
CA LEU A 184 3.78 37.58 -30.15
C LEU A 184 4.13 36.42 -31.10
N ASP A 185 3.34 35.35 -31.06
CA ASP A 185 3.55 34.11 -31.83
C ASP A 185 3.05 34.21 -33.28
N SER A 186 1.95 34.92 -33.54
CA SER A 186 1.24 34.90 -34.83
C SER A 186 1.47 36.13 -35.74
N GLY A 187 2.12 37.17 -35.23
CA GLY A 187 2.37 38.43 -35.95
C GLY A 187 1.24 39.45 -35.78
N ILE A 188 1.60 40.75 -35.72
CA ILE A 188 0.71 41.83 -35.28
C ILE A 188 0.12 42.62 -36.46
N TYR A 189 0.90 42.77 -37.54
CA TYR A 189 0.60 43.62 -38.70
C TYR A 189 0.60 42.84 -40.02
N ARG A 190 -0.34 43.17 -40.91
CA ARG A 190 -0.66 42.44 -42.15
C ARG A 190 0.03 43.02 -43.38
N THR A 191 0.16 44.34 -43.47
CA THR A 191 0.89 45.02 -44.54
C THR A 191 2.39 45.07 -44.26
N GLN A 192 3.21 45.12 -45.31
CA GLN A 192 4.66 45.24 -45.13
C GLN A 192 5.04 46.58 -44.52
N LEU A 193 4.38 47.67 -44.93
CA LEU A 193 4.66 49.02 -44.43
C LEU A 193 4.39 49.14 -42.92
N ALA A 194 3.27 48.58 -42.43
CA ALA A 194 2.98 48.58 -41.01
C ALA A 194 3.98 47.72 -40.20
N ARG A 195 4.43 46.58 -40.76
CA ARG A 195 5.49 45.78 -40.13
C ARG A 195 6.79 46.58 -39.98
N ASP A 196 7.21 47.26 -41.04
CA ASP A 196 8.44 48.04 -41.04
C ASP A 196 8.36 49.25 -40.08
N GLN A 197 7.18 49.87 -39.93
CA GLN A 197 6.98 51.04 -39.08
C GLN A 197 6.73 50.71 -37.60
N TYR A 198 6.00 49.63 -37.30
CA TYR A 198 5.41 49.42 -35.97
C TYR A 198 5.88 48.15 -35.25
N ASP A 199 6.30 47.09 -35.97
CA ASP A 199 6.47 45.75 -35.40
C ASP A 199 7.52 45.70 -34.28
N ALA A 200 8.66 46.38 -34.47
CA ALA A 200 9.73 46.41 -33.47
C ALA A 200 9.26 47.00 -32.13
N ASN A 201 8.56 48.14 -32.16
CA ASN A 201 8.04 48.80 -30.97
C ASN A 201 6.88 48.01 -30.35
N ALA A 202 5.99 47.46 -31.17
CA ALA A 202 4.86 46.67 -30.72
C ALA A 202 5.31 45.40 -29.98
N ARG A 203 6.29 44.66 -30.53
CA ARG A 203 6.87 43.48 -29.89
C ARG A 203 7.57 43.82 -28.58
N ALA A 204 8.32 44.91 -28.52
CA ALA A 204 8.97 45.35 -27.29
C ALA A 204 7.94 45.67 -26.19
N ASN A 205 6.87 46.38 -26.55
CA ASN A 205 5.77 46.72 -25.65
C ASN A 205 4.99 45.47 -25.16
N LEU A 206 4.67 44.55 -26.06
CA LEU A 206 4.01 43.28 -25.72
C LEU A 206 4.90 42.39 -24.85
N ALA A 207 6.22 42.34 -25.09
CA ALA A 207 7.14 41.56 -24.26
C ALA A 207 7.19 42.08 -22.82
N VAL A 208 7.16 43.40 -22.62
CA VAL A 208 7.07 44.03 -21.29
C VAL A 208 5.75 43.70 -20.62
N GLU A 209 4.62 43.78 -21.34
CA GLU A 209 3.31 43.38 -20.80
C GLU A 209 3.28 41.88 -20.46
N PHE A 210 3.82 41.03 -21.31
CA PHE A 210 3.88 39.58 -21.12
C PHE A 210 4.64 39.22 -19.84
N ALA A 211 5.83 39.81 -19.62
CA ALA A 211 6.61 39.61 -18.40
C ALA A 211 5.88 40.09 -17.14
N LEU A 212 5.15 41.21 -17.23
CA LEU A 212 4.31 41.70 -16.13
C LEU A 212 3.17 40.72 -15.81
N LEU A 213 2.47 40.22 -16.83
CA LEU A 213 1.37 39.26 -16.66
C LEU A 213 1.86 37.91 -16.11
N ASP A 214 3.03 37.44 -16.56
CA ASP A 214 3.67 36.23 -16.03
C ASP A 214 3.97 36.35 -14.53
N GLY A 215 4.46 37.52 -14.09
CA GLY A 215 4.70 37.81 -12.67
C GLY A 215 3.44 37.86 -11.80
N LEU A 216 2.30 38.22 -12.40
CA LEU A 216 0.99 38.29 -11.72
C LEU A 216 0.31 36.91 -11.63
N LEU A 217 0.63 35.97 -12.51
CA LEU A 217 0.09 34.61 -12.46
C LEU A 217 0.85 33.78 -11.40
N PRO A 218 0.15 33.05 -10.50
CA PRO A 218 0.81 32.20 -9.54
C PRO A 218 1.46 31.01 -10.25
N ALA A 219 2.79 31.00 -10.36
CA ALA A 219 3.53 29.87 -10.91
C ALA A 219 3.06 28.54 -10.27
N PRO A 220 2.80 27.49 -11.07
CA PRO A 220 2.09 26.29 -10.62
C PRO A 220 2.74 25.58 -9.43
N TRP A 221 4.06 25.76 -9.25
CA TRP A 221 4.86 25.13 -8.20
C TRP A 221 5.18 26.02 -6.98
N ARG A 222 4.92 27.33 -7.02
CA ARG A 222 5.30 28.21 -5.90
C ARG A 222 4.56 27.84 -4.61
N GLY A 223 5.31 27.70 -3.51
CA GLY A 223 4.75 27.41 -2.18
C GLY A 223 4.51 25.92 -1.88
N TRP A 224 4.96 25.01 -2.74
CA TRP A 224 4.83 23.56 -2.55
C TRP A 224 5.38 23.07 -1.20
N GLN A 225 6.52 23.62 -0.75
CA GLN A 225 7.19 23.27 0.51
C GLN A 225 6.25 23.42 1.71
N ARG A 226 5.50 24.53 1.74
CA ARG A 226 4.56 24.77 2.82
C ARG A 226 3.37 23.82 2.76
N GLY A 227 2.84 23.55 1.56
CA GLY A 227 1.77 22.59 1.37
C GLY A 227 2.14 21.20 1.91
N ALA A 228 3.35 20.73 1.58
CA ALA A 228 3.88 19.47 2.10
C ALA A 228 4.05 19.50 3.63
N LEU A 229 4.65 20.55 4.19
CA LEU A 229 4.92 20.65 5.64
C LEU A 229 3.64 20.75 6.48
N VAL A 230 2.62 21.48 6.02
CA VAL A 230 1.31 21.55 6.70
C VAL A 230 0.65 20.18 6.73
N THR A 231 0.62 19.48 5.60
CA THR A 231 0.07 18.12 5.53
C THR A 231 0.85 17.17 6.43
N THR A 232 2.18 17.27 6.42
CA THR A 232 3.04 16.45 7.28
C THR A 232 2.74 16.69 8.75
N ALA A 233 2.66 17.96 9.18
CA ALA A 233 2.34 18.30 10.57
C ALA A 233 1.01 17.71 11.03
N VAL A 234 -0.04 17.83 10.24
CA VAL A 234 -1.39 17.37 10.63
C VAL A 234 -1.49 15.85 10.60
N LEU A 235 -1.09 15.19 9.51
CA LEU A 235 -1.23 13.74 9.38
C LEU A 235 -0.33 13.00 10.38
N THR A 236 0.87 13.50 10.63
CA THR A 236 1.78 12.92 11.64
C THR A 236 1.21 13.09 13.05
N ALA A 237 0.57 14.22 13.37
CA ALA A 237 -0.12 14.41 14.65
C ALA A 237 -1.33 13.46 14.82
N VAL A 238 -2.07 13.20 13.73
CA VAL A 238 -3.15 12.19 13.74
C VAL A 238 -2.60 10.79 14.00
N LEU A 239 -1.50 10.41 13.35
CA LEU A 239 -0.84 9.13 13.61
C LEU A 239 -0.31 9.04 15.05
N ALA A 240 0.24 10.13 15.59
CA ALA A 240 0.66 10.21 16.99
C ALA A 240 -0.52 9.95 17.94
N PHE A 241 -1.68 10.54 17.65
CA PHE A 241 -2.91 10.29 18.40
C PHE A 241 -3.36 8.82 18.31
N LEU A 242 -3.37 8.23 17.12
CA LEU A 242 -3.76 6.82 16.94
C LEU A 242 -2.82 5.87 17.68
N ALA A 243 -1.51 6.11 17.62
CA ALA A 243 -0.51 5.35 18.37
C ALA A 243 -0.70 5.52 19.88
N ALA A 244 -0.89 6.74 20.38
CA ALA A 244 -1.14 6.99 21.80
C ALA A 244 -2.43 6.32 22.29
N PHE A 245 -3.47 6.33 21.46
CA PHE A 245 -4.74 5.67 21.75
C PHE A 245 -4.60 4.14 21.82
N GLY A 246 -3.80 3.56 20.90
CA GLY A 246 -3.40 2.16 20.99
C GLY A 246 -2.63 1.87 22.28
N ALA A 247 -1.69 2.76 22.66
CA ALA A 247 -0.95 2.64 23.91
C ALA A 247 -1.84 2.73 25.16
N ALA A 248 -2.92 3.51 25.12
CA ALA A 248 -3.87 3.61 26.23
C ALA A 248 -4.72 2.35 26.42
N ARG A 249 -4.80 1.47 25.40
CA ARG A 249 -5.59 0.24 25.42
C ARG A 249 -4.77 -1.04 25.51
N GLY A 250 -3.51 -1.00 25.09
CA GLY A 250 -2.61 -2.13 25.19
C GLY A 250 -2.09 -2.31 26.62
N ASP A 251 -1.59 -3.50 26.89
CA ASP A 251 -0.91 -3.78 28.14
C ASP A 251 0.48 -3.14 28.15
N TRP A 252 0.88 -2.63 29.31
CA TRP A 252 2.21 -2.02 29.51
C TRP A 252 3.29 -3.09 29.67
N ARG A 253 2.92 -4.22 30.25
CA ARG A 253 3.77 -5.36 30.58
C ARG A 253 3.03 -6.65 30.23
N GLU A 254 3.77 -7.68 29.87
CA GLU A 254 3.23 -9.03 29.65
C GLU A 254 3.86 -10.00 30.66
N PRO A 255 3.07 -10.77 31.43
CA PRO A 255 1.63 -10.62 31.63
C PRO A 255 1.28 -9.31 32.37
N ALA A 256 0.05 -8.82 32.19
CA ALA A 256 -0.42 -7.58 32.81
C ALA A 256 -0.65 -7.71 34.33
N TYR A 257 -0.20 -6.70 35.10
CA TYR A 257 -0.41 -6.61 36.54
C TYR A 257 -1.34 -5.45 36.91
N SER A 258 -2.09 -5.60 38.01
CA SER A 258 -3.04 -4.58 38.49
C SER A 258 -2.40 -3.24 38.89
N GLY A 259 -1.07 -3.19 39.06
CA GLY A 259 -0.30 -1.99 39.38
C GLY A 259 0.35 -1.30 38.18
N ASP A 260 0.15 -1.80 36.96
CA ASP A 260 0.84 -1.28 35.78
C ASP A 260 0.35 0.14 35.40
N PRO A 261 1.27 1.03 34.96
CA PRO A 261 0.93 2.41 34.66
C PRO A 261 0.16 2.50 33.34
N SER A 262 -1.17 2.54 33.40
CA SER A 262 -2.04 2.82 32.23
C SER A 262 -2.14 4.31 31.90
N TRP A 263 -1.83 5.18 32.86
CA TRP A 263 -1.95 6.63 32.74
C TRP A 263 -1.08 7.27 31.63
N PRO A 264 0.16 6.82 31.30
CA PRO A 264 0.98 7.47 30.29
C PRO A 264 0.32 7.47 28.91
N GLY A 265 -0.28 6.35 28.51
CA GLY A 265 -1.01 6.25 27.24
C GLY A 265 -2.24 7.16 27.21
N ILE A 266 -3.00 7.21 28.31
CA ILE A 266 -4.20 8.06 28.43
C ILE A 266 -3.84 9.55 28.32
N VAL A 267 -2.84 10.00 29.08
CA VAL A 267 -2.38 11.40 29.05
C VAL A 267 -1.85 11.76 27.66
N LEU A 268 -1.02 10.89 27.07
CA LEU A 268 -0.47 11.14 25.73
C LEU A 268 -1.56 11.22 24.66
N THR A 269 -2.62 10.41 24.78
CA THR A 269 -3.79 10.45 23.88
C THR A 269 -4.49 11.81 23.94
N LEU A 270 -4.77 12.32 25.15
CA LEU A 270 -5.43 13.62 25.32
C LEU A 270 -4.57 14.76 24.77
N LEU A 271 -3.26 14.73 25.04
CA LEU A 271 -2.33 15.74 24.55
C LEU A 271 -2.16 15.69 23.03
N ALA A 272 -2.06 14.50 22.43
CA ALA A 272 -1.97 14.33 20.99
C ALA A 272 -3.27 14.77 20.28
N ALA A 273 -4.43 14.48 20.85
CA ALA A 273 -5.72 14.95 20.35
C ALA A 273 -5.79 16.49 20.33
N ALA A 274 -5.35 17.15 21.41
CA ALA A 274 -5.28 18.61 21.49
C ALA A 274 -4.23 19.21 20.52
N ALA A 275 -3.15 18.49 20.23
CA ALA A 275 -2.09 18.93 19.32
C ALA A 275 -2.55 19.03 17.86
N ILE A 276 -3.50 18.22 17.41
CA ILE A 276 -3.99 18.23 16.01
C ILE A 276 -4.50 19.63 15.60
N PRO A 277 -5.53 20.21 16.24
CA PRO A 277 -6.01 21.55 15.89
C PRO A 277 -4.98 22.64 16.21
N ALA A 278 -4.18 22.48 17.26
CA ALA A 278 -3.16 23.45 17.66
C ALA A 278 -2.02 23.57 16.63
N LEU A 279 -1.50 22.45 16.13
CA LEU A 279 -0.45 22.41 15.10
C LEU A 279 -0.98 22.84 13.73
N TYR A 280 -2.22 22.49 13.38
CA TYR A 280 -2.87 23.02 12.20
C TYR A 280 -2.97 24.55 12.25
N TRP A 281 -3.42 25.10 13.39
CA TRP A 281 -3.48 26.53 13.63
C TRP A 281 -2.09 27.18 13.55
N ALA A 282 -1.08 26.60 14.20
CA ALA A 282 0.29 27.10 14.23
C ALA A 282 0.92 27.12 12.82
N SER A 283 0.70 26.07 12.03
CA SER A 283 1.24 25.96 10.65
C SER A 283 0.68 27.02 9.68
N ARG A 284 -0.48 27.62 10.02
CA ARG A 284 -1.15 28.62 9.19
C ARG A 284 -0.73 30.06 9.49
N ARG A 285 -0.17 30.33 10.67
CA ARG A 285 0.20 31.68 11.12
C ARG A 285 1.71 31.87 11.13
N THR A 286 2.14 33.11 10.93
CA THR A 286 3.52 33.56 11.09
C THR A 286 3.60 34.39 12.36
N GLY A 287 4.41 34.00 13.36
CA GLY A 287 4.63 34.81 14.57
C GLY A 287 4.93 34.02 15.84
N ARG A 288 5.29 34.71 16.93
CA ARG A 288 5.73 34.11 18.22
C ARG A 288 4.73 33.10 18.79
N ALA A 289 3.44 33.35 18.66
CA ALA A 289 2.41 32.43 19.17
C ALA A 289 2.45 31.05 18.49
N SER A 290 2.77 30.97 17.19
CA SER A 290 2.94 29.69 16.49
C SER A 290 4.15 28.90 16.99
N TRP A 291 5.23 29.61 17.36
CA TRP A 291 6.46 29.00 17.89
C TRP A 291 6.25 28.45 19.29
N ILE A 292 5.51 29.16 20.14
CA ILE A 292 5.16 28.68 21.48
C ILE A 292 4.32 27.41 21.37
N VAL A 293 3.28 27.39 20.52
CA VAL A 293 2.43 26.19 20.34
C VAL A 293 3.23 24.99 19.82
N ALA A 294 4.05 25.18 18.79
CA ALA A 294 4.89 24.10 18.27
C ALA A 294 5.95 23.66 19.31
N GLY A 295 6.56 24.59 20.04
CA GLY A 295 7.53 24.30 21.10
C GLY A 295 6.91 23.50 22.25
N THR A 296 5.70 23.83 22.68
CA THR A 296 4.96 23.06 23.69
C THR A 296 4.70 21.63 23.22
N ALA A 297 4.30 21.44 21.96
CA ALA A 297 4.11 20.10 21.41
C ALA A 297 5.42 19.29 21.35
N ILE A 298 6.55 19.91 20.99
CA ILE A 298 7.88 19.26 21.07
C ILE A 298 8.18 18.85 22.51
N ALA A 299 7.98 19.75 23.49
CA ALA A 299 8.22 19.46 24.89
C ALA A 299 7.37 18.29 25.39
N ILE A 300 6.08 18.23 25.01
CA ILE A 300 5.20 17.10 25.35
C ILE A 300 5.76 15.78 24.80
N GLY A 301 6.20 15.75 23.53
CA GLY A 301 6.74 14.53 22.94
C GLY A 301 8.04 14.09 23.58
N VAL A 302 8.94 15.02 23.90
CA VAL A 302 10.21 14.71 24.61
C VAL A 302 9.94 14.22 26.04
N ILE A 303 9.05 14.87 26.78
CA ILE A 303 8.66 14.43 28.13
C ILE A 303 8.00 13.05 28.07
N GLY A 304 7.14 12.80 27.08
CA GLY A 304 6.55 11.49 26.83
C GLY A 304 7.61 10.41 26.66
N LEU A 305 8.64 10.65 25.84
CA LEU A 305 9.76 9.73 25.65
C LEU A 305 10.50 9.43 26.97
N VAL A 306 10.78 10.46 27.77
CA VAL A 306 11.45 10.30 29.08
C VAL A 306 10.58 9.51 30.06
N VAL A 307 9.27 9.77 30.10
CA VAL A 307 8.33 9.03 30.95
C VAL A 307 8.26 7.56 30.54
N VAL A 308 8.16 7.28 29.24
CA VAL A 308 8.12 5.91 28.73
C VAL A 308 9.41 5.17 29.06
N TRP A 309 10.57 5.82 28.87
CA TRP A 309 11.86 5.25 29.22
C TRP A 309 11.99 4.97 30.72
N ALA A 310 11.60 5.92 31.57
CA ALA A 310 11.67 5.78 33.04
C ALA A 310 10.65 4.77 33.61
N LYS A 311 9.60 4.43 32.86
CA LYS A 311 8.56 3.48 33.25
C LYS A 311 8.59 2.19 32.43
N ALA A 312 9.59 2.01 31.57
CA ALA A 312 9.74 0.78 30.79
C ALA A 312 9.89 -0.42 31.75
N PRO A 313 9.18 -1.54 31.51
CA PRO A 313 9.28 -2.70 32.37
C PRO A 313 10.66 -3.36 32.23
N GLU A 314 11.17 -3.91 33.33
CA GLU A 314 12.34 -4.81 33.27
C GLU A 314 11.95 -6.11 32.58
N THR A 315 12.74 -6.52 31.59
CA THR A 315 12.50 -7.71 30.78
C THR A 315 13.25 -8.92 31.34
N ASN A 316 12.52 -10.00 31.64
CA ASN A 316 13.05 -11.29 32.03
C ASN A 316 12.06 -12.40 31.64
N VAL A 317 12.44 -13.67 31.86
CA VAL A 317 11.62 -14.84 31.50
C VAL A 317 10.18 -14.80 32.03
N ALA A 318 9.92 -14.14 33.16
CA ALA A 318 8.58 -14.01 33.74
C ALA A 318 7.88 -12.69 33.40
N SER A 319 8.58 -11.73 32.80
CA SER A 319 7.98 -10.44 32.48
C SER A 319 8.59 -9.75 31.26
N GLY A 320 7.75 -9.43 30.28
CA GLY A 320 8.11 -8.81 29.02
C GLY A 320 7.49 -7.43 28.82
N VAL A 321 7.81 -6.81 27.69
CA VAL A 321 7.27 -5.53 27.24
C VAL A 321 5.92 -5.75 26.55
N GLY A 322 4.89 -5.05 27.03
CA GLY A 322 3.58 -5.02 26.38
C GLY A 322 3.51 -4.02 25.22
N GLN A 323 2.46 -4.13 24.40
CA GLN A 323 2.31 -3.31 23.18
C GLN A 323 2.22 -1.81 23.45
N ALA A 324 1.81 -1.39 24.66
CA ALA A 324 1.65 0.02 24.98
C ALA A 324 2.97 0.82 24.98
N VAL A 325 4.08 0.19 25.37
CA VAL A 325 5.39 0.84 25.48
C VAL A 325 5.88 1.35 24.11
N PRO A 326 6.07 0.51 23.08
CA PRO A 326 6.54 0.99 21.78
C PRO A 326 5.55 1.93 21.09
N LEU A 327 4.23 1.74 21.29
CA LEU A 327 3.23 2.68 20.77
C LEU A 327 3.33 4.08 21.40
N ALA A 328 3.62 4.15 22.71
CA ALA A 328 3.85 5.43 23.39
C ALA A 328 5.15 6.10 22.94
N VAL A 329 6.22 5.32 22.65
CA VAL A 329 7.45 5.84 22.03
C VAL A 329 7.16 6.42 20.64
N VAL A 330 6.49 5.65 19.78
CA VAL A 330 6.12 6.06 18.42
C VAL A 330 5.26 7.33 18.46
N ALA A 331 4.24 7.37 19.32
CA ALA A 331 3.40 8.55 19.50
C ALA A 331 4.21 9.78 19.91
N SER A 332 5.13 9.62 20.85
CA SER A 332 6.00 10.70 21.34
C SER A 332 6.91 11.26 20.24
N ILE A 333 7.55 10.38 19.45
CA ILE A 333 8.41 10.77 18.32
C ILE A 333 7.59 11.46 17.22
N LEU A 334 6.44 10.88 16.84
CA LEU A 334 5.55 11.46 15.82
C LEU A 334 5.06 12.85 16.23
N LEU A 335 4.79 13.08 17.52
CA LEU A 335 4.40 14.40 18.02
C LEU A 335 5.53 15.43 17.84
N VAL A 336 6.79 15.06 18.13
CA VAL A 336 7.96 15.92 17.91
C VAL A 336 8.12 16.23 16.42
N LEU A 337 8.01 15.24 15.55
CA LEU A 337 8.13 15.41 14.10
C LEU A 337 7.00 16.28 13.52
N ALA A 338 5.77 16.06 13.98
CA ALA A 338 4.60 16.86 13.60
C ALA A 338 4.80 18.34 13.98
N ALA A 339 5.28 18.59 15.19
CA ALA A 339 5.54 19.94 15.70
C ALA A 339 6.71 20.62 14.99
N ALA A 340 7.79 19.89 14.69
CA ALA A 340 8.91 20.39 13.89
C ALA A 340 8.46 20.77 12.46
N ALA A 341 7.61 19.95 11.83
CA ALA A 341 7.03 20.26 10.52
C ALA A 341 6.13 21.51 10.57
N ALA A 342 5.31 21.67 11.62
CA ALA A 342 4.49 22.87 11.81
C ALA A 342 5.36 24.13 12.00
N LEU A 343 6.43 24.03 12.78
CA LEU A 343 7.38 25.11 12.99
C LEU A 343 8.10 25.50 11.69
N ALA A 344 8.53 24.51 10.90
CA ALA A 344 9.11 24.75 9.59
C ALA A 344 8.10 25.40 8.63
N ALA A 345 6.84 24.95 8.62
CA ALA A 345 5.77 25.54 7.81
C ALA A 345 5.51 27.02 8.15
N SER A 346 5.64 27.39 9.42
CA SER A 346 5.44 28.77 9.92
C SER A 346 6.47 29.77 9.39
N ARG A 347 7.59 29.31 8.80
CA ARG A 347 8.60 30.17 8.16
C ARG A 347 8.22 30.59 6.74
N PHE A 348 7.17 30.02 6.16
CA PHE A 348 6.74 30.31 4.78
C PHE A 348 5.46 31.16 4.75
N THR A 349 5.38 32.10 3.79
CA THR A 349 4.24 33.04 3.65
C THR A 349 2.92 32.36 3.25
N THR A 350 1.78 32.92 3.68
CA THR A 350 0.42 32.56 3.22
C THR A 350 0.13 33.00 1.81
N ARG A 351 -0.36 32.05 0.99
CA ARG A 351 -0.72 32.25 -0.41
C ARG A 351 -1.94 31.38 -0.75
N PRO A 352 -2.75 31.77 -1.75
CA PRO A 352 -3.85 30.95 -2.23
C PRO A 352 -3.35 29.59 -2.77
N ARG A 353 -4.23 28.60 -2.70
CA ARG A 353 -3.92 27.20 -3.02
C ARG A 353 -3.71 27.04 -4.53
N ASN A 354 -2.65 26.34 -4.94
CA ASN A 354 -2.35 26.03 -6.34
C ASN A 354 -2.10 24.53 -6.55
N ARG A 355 -1.95 24.10 -7.82
CA ARG A 355 -1.77 22.69 -8.19
C ARG A 355 -0.53 22.06 -7.54
N GLY A 356 0.61 22.78 -7.51
CA GLY A 356 1.84 22.27 -6.91
C GLY A 356 1.73 22.04 -5.39
N GLN A 357 1.03 22.91 -4.66
CA GLN A 357 0.74 22.69 -3.24
C GLN A 357 -0.15 21.45 -3.01
N MET A 358 -1.12 21.21 -3.90
CA MET A 358 -1.99 20.04 -3.80
C MET A 358 -1.22 18.74 -4.08
N LEU A 359 -0.41 18.70 -5.15
CA LEU A 359 0.43 17.54 -5.46
C LEU A 359 1.45 17.27 -4.35
N ALA A 360 2.09 18.30 -3.81
CA ALA A 360 3.04 18.15 -2.70
C ALA A 360 2.37 17.65 -1.41
N ALA A 361 1.13 18.08 -1.13
CA ALA A 361 0.34 17.56 -0.03
C ALA A 361 0.00 16.07 -0.22
N ILE A 362 -0.42 15.66 -1.42
CA ILE A 362 -0.72 14.25 -1.74
C ILE A 362 0.55 13.40 -1.61
N ALA A 363 1.68 13.86 -2.16
CA ALA A 363 2.95 13.16 -2.05
C ALA A 363 3.41 13.00 -0.59
N ALA A 364 3.26 14.04 0.24
CA ALA A 364 3.56 13.96 1.67
C ALA A 364 2.65 12.95 2.40
N ALA A 365 1.34 12.94 2.09
CA ALA A 365 0.41 11.97 2.66
C ALA A 365 0.78 10.53 2.27
N ALA A 366 1.10 10.29 1.00
CA ALA A 366 1.54 8.98 0.53
C ALA A 366 2.85 8.54 1.20
N ALA A 367 3.83 9.43 1.33
CA ALA A 367 5.09 9.13 2.02
C ALA A 367 4.86 8.73 3.49
N ILE A 368 3.97 9.43 4.21
CA ILE A 368 3.63 9.12 5.61
C ILE A 368 2.98 7.75 5.74
N VAL A 369 2.04 7.42 4.86
CA VAL A 369 1.41 6.09 4.83
C VAL A 369 2.45 5.01 4.57
N LEU A 370 3.33 5.21 3.59
CA LEU A 370 4.39 4.26 3.25
C LEU A 370 5.40 4.08 4.39
N ILE A 371 5.89 5.17 4.99
CA ILE A 371 6.81 5.11 6.14
C ILE A 371 6.14 4.39 7.33
N THR A 372 4.86 4.65 7.60
CA THR A 372 4.15 3.99 8.68
C THR A 372 4.04 2.49 8.43
N ALA A 373 3.62 2.08 7.24
CA ALA A 373 3.43 0.68 6.88
C ALA A 373 4.74 -0.12 6.75
N PHE A 374 5.79 0.48 6.19
CA PHE A 374 7.03 -0.22 5.82
C PHE A 374 8.22 0.04 6.76
N VAL A 375 8.13 1.02 7.67
CA VAL A 375 9.20 1.33 8.62
C VAL A 375 8.72 1.25 10.06
N ILE A 376 7.69 2.01 10.43
CA ILE A 376 7.25 2.13 11.83
C ILE A 376 6.67 0.80 12.34
N VAL A 377 5.69 0.23 11.63
CA VAL A 377 5.04 -1.02 12.05
C VAL A 377 6.04 -2.19 12.10
N PRO A 378 6.90 -2.43 11.10
CA PRO A 378 7.90 -3.49 11.18
C PRO A 378 8.91 -3.29 12.32
N LEU A 379 9.36 -2.05 12.55
CA LEU A 379 10.30 -1.75 13.64
C LEU A 379 9.66 -2.01 15.02
N GLN A 380 8.39 -1.63 15.19
CA GLN A 380 7.63 -1.92 16.41
C GLN A 380 7.52 -3.43 16.67
N ASN A 381 7.17 -4.22 15.64
CA ASN A 381 7.05 -5.67 15.78
C ASN A 381 8.40 -6.32 16.08
N ALA A 382 9.47 -5.90 15.39
CA ALA A 382 10.82 -6.39 15.64
C ALA A 382 11.28 -6.10 17.09
N TYR A 383 10.97 -4.89 17.59
CA TYR A 383 11.24 -4.54 18.98
C TYR A 383 10.47 -5.47 19.94
N LEU A 384 9.17 -5.68 19.75
CA LEU A 384 8.37 -6.57 20.59
C LEU A 384 8.88 -8.01 20.57
N HIS A 385 9.24 -8.55 19.41
CA HIS A 385 9.85 -9.87 19.32
C HIS A 385 11.14 -9.94 20.11
N SER A 386 12.05 -8.97 19.93
CA SER A 386 13.34 -8.97 20.64
C SER A 386 13.22 -8.75 22.15
N ALA A 387 12.26 -7.93 22.58
CA ALA A 387 12.12 -7.55 23.99
C ALA A 387 11.45 -8.65 24.84
N ASN A 388 10.69 -9.54 24.20
CA ASN A 388 9.97 -10.64 24.85
C ASN A 388 10.61 -12.01 24.61
N GLU A 389 11.75 -12.05 23.91
CA GLU A 389 12.49 -13.26 23.57
C GLU A 389 13.60 -13.52 24.59
N HIS A 390 13.62 -14.74 25.13
CA HIS A 390 14.65 -15.18 26.05
C HIS A 390 15.19 -16.55 25.62
N LEU A 391 16.49 -16.60 25.33
CA LEU A 391 17.21 -17.82 25.01
C LEU A 391 18.18 -18.14 26.15
N ASP A 392 17.93 -19.24 26.86
CA ASP A 392 18.86 -19.84 27.80
C ASP A 392 19.53 -21.02 27.10
N SER A 393 20.77 -20.85 26.67
CA SER A 393 21.51 -21.87 25.90
C SER A 393 22.74 -22.32 26.67
N GLN A 394 22.84 -23.63 26.89
CA GLN A 394 24.04 -24.31 27.37
C GLN A 394 24.65 -25.06 26.20
N TYR A 395 25.11 -24.31 25.19
CA TYR A 395 25.54 -24.88 23.92
C TYR A 395 26.52 -26.04 24.10
N GLN A 396 26.04 -27.25 23.79
CA GLN A 396 26.77 -28.50 23.77
C GLN A 396 26.26 -29.31 22.58
N LEU A 397 27.16 -29.89 21.78
CA LEU A 397 26.78 -30.77 20.67
C LEU A 397 25.89 -31.92 21.18
N ALA A 398 24.83 -32.21 20.44
CA ALA A 398 23.95 -33.33 20.77
C ALA A 398 24.73 -34.64 20.78
N GLY A 399 24.52 -35.45 21.82
CA GLY A 399 25.03 -36.82 21.83
C GLY A 399 24.29 -37.67 20.79
N PRO A 400 24.89 -38.78 20.32
CA PRO A 400 24.18 -39.69 19.43
C PRO A 400 22.95 -40.26 20.15
N ALA A 401 21.79 -40.19 19.49
CA ALA A 401 20.58 -40.79 20.00
C ALA A 401 20.79 -42.30 20.19
N GLY A 402 20.65 -42.79 21.42
CA GLY A 402 20.73 -44.21 21.72
C GLY A 402 19.57 -44.98 21.09
N ARG A 403 19.80 -46.23 20.71
CA ARG A 403 18.73 -47.16 20.31
C ARG A 403 18.19 -47.87 21.54
N SER A 404 16.87 -47.77 21.80
CA SER A 404 16.23 -48.54 22.86
C SER A 404 16.20 -50.03 22.48
N GLN A 405 16.89 -50.85 23.27
CA GLN A 405 16.90 -52.32 23.24
C GLN A 405 15.77 -52.95 24.05
N LEU A 406 15.03 -52.14 24.83
CA LEU A 406 13.84 -52.54 25.60
C LEU A 406 14.14 -53.70 26.58
N THR A 407 15.29 -53.61 27.23
CA THR A 407 15.78 -54.52 28.28
C THR A 407 15.06 -54.37 29.62
N GLY A 408 14.20 -53.34 29.74
CA GLY A 408 13.44 -53.04 30.95
C GLY A 408 14.10 -52.01 31.86
N GLY A 409 15.27 -51.47 31.50
CA GLY A 409 15.92 -50.39 32.22
C GLY A 409 15.50 -48.99 31.75
N VAL A 410 16.10 -47.98 32.38
CA VAL A 410 16.01 -46.58 31.97
C VAL A 410 17.38 -46.13 31.43
N LEU A 411 17.39 -45.37 30.34
CA LEU A 411 18.58 -44.67 29.85
C LEU A 411 18.76 -43.36 30.63
N TRP A 412 17.71 -42.54 30.67
CA TRP A 412 17.67 -41.29 31.40
C TRP A 412 16.24 -40.90 31.71
N THR A 413 16.07 -40.02 32.71
CA THR A 413 14.80 -39.36 33.03
C THR A 413 15.05 -37.86 33.07
N SER A 414 14.26 -37.12 32.31
CA SER A 414 14.24 -35.66 32.29
C SER A 414 13.07 -35.16 33.13
N THR A 415 13.32 -34.15 33.96
CA THR A 415 12.28 -33.52 34.80
C THR A 415 11.40 -32.54 34.02
N SER A 416 11.51 -32.49 32.69
CA SER A 416 10.70 -31.62 31.85
C SER A 416 9.24 -32.13 31.82
N PRO A 417 8.27 -31.37 32.38
CA PRO A 417 6.86 -31.71 32.27
C PRO A 417 6.40 -31.32 30.86
N GLY A 418 6.52 -32.24 29.91
CA GLY A 418 6.05 -32.07 28.54
C GLY A 418 4.95 -33.06 28.22
N TYR A 419 3.95 -32.61 27.46
CA TYR A 419 3.01 -33.53 26.81
C TYR A 419 3.75 -34.19 25.65
N LEU A 420 3.87 -35.51 25.68
CA LEU A 420 4.52 -36.26 24.59
C LEU A 420 3.85 -36.05 23.22
N ALA A 421 2.56 -35.70 23.22
CA ALA A 421 1.80 -35.41 22.02
C ALA A 421 2.37 -34.24 21.20
N ASP A 422 3.05 -33.30 21.85
CA ASP A 422 3.52 -32.05 21.21
C ASP A 422 5.05 -32.08 20.98
N MET A 423 5.66 -33.26 21.10
CA MET A 423 7.10 -33.46 20.88
C MET A 423 7.41 -33.66 19.40
N VAL A 424 8.54 -33.10 18.96
CA VAL A 424 9.09 -33.39 17.63
C VAL A 424 10.57 -33.74 17.70
N THR A 425 11.00 -34.67 16.85
CA THR A 425 12.41 -35.07 16.75
C THR A 425 13.09 -34.25 15.66
N THR A 426 14.20 -33.64 16.01
CA THR A 426 15.04 -32.86 15.11
C THR A 426 16.36 -33.59 14.87
N SER A 427 17.15 -33.10 13.91
CA SER A 427 18.50 -33.62 13.67
C SER A 427 19.47 -33.37 14.83
N HIS A 428 19.11 -32.44 15.73
CA HIS A 428 19.93 -31.97 16.84
C HIS A 428 19.36 -32.32 18.22
N GLY A 429 18.28 -33.11 18.28
CA GLY A 429 17.70 -33.58 19.52
C GLY A 429 16.18 -33.55 19.54
N ILE A 430 15.63 -33.52 20.75
CA ILE A 430 14.19 -33.71 20.98
C ILE A 430 13.61 -32.39 21.45
N ALA A 431 12.78 -31.76 20.61
CA ALA A 431 12.08 -30.55 20.97
C ALA A 431 10.77 -30.89 21.69
N VAL A 432 10.56 -30.27 22.85
CA VAL A 432 9.35 -30.43 23.66
C VAL A 432 8.76 -29.08 24.03
N THR A 433 7.44 -29.03 24.08
CA THR A 433 6.71 -27.91 24.67
C THR A 433 6.62 -28.12 26.19
N ARG A 434 6.79 -27.04 26.95
CA ARG A 434 6.52 -27.02 28.40
C ARG A 434 5.18 -26.33 28.66
N THR A 435 5.02 -25.71 29.83
CA THR A 435 3.91 -24.79 30.14
C THR A 435 4.27 -23.37 29.73
N GLU A 436 3.35 -22.69 29.05
CA GLU A 436 3.35 -21.27 28.63
C GLU A 436 4.61 -20.79 27.88
N GLY A 437 4.49 -20.65 26.55
CA GLY A 437 5.44 -19.90 25.70
C GLY A 437 6.85 -20.46 25.57
N THR A 438 7.14 -21.61 26.17
CA THR A 438 8.49 -22.17 26.29
C THR A 438 8.69 -23.46 25.50
N VAL A 439 9.68 -23.44 24.62
CA VAL A 439 10.19 -24.60 23.88
C VAL A 439 11.54 -24.99 24.47
N GLU A 440 11.72 -26.29 24.69
CA GLU A 440 12.95 -26.84 25.25
C GLU A 440 13.52 -27.91 24.32
N MET A 441 14.83 -27.85 24.06
CA MET A 441 15.55 -28.87 23.31
C MET A 441 16.31 -29.77 24.26
N LEU A 442 16.02 -31.07 24.20
CA LEU A 442 16.68 -32.09 25.01
C LEU A 442 17.75 -32.83 24.19
N ASP A 443 18.89 -33.10 24.83
CA ASP A 443 19.89 -34.01 24.29
C ASP A 443 19.33 -35.45 24.30
N PRO A 444 19.23 -36.13 23.15
CA PRO A 444 18.66 -37.47 23.08
C PRO A 444 19.50 -38.52 23.81
N ALA A 445 20.79 -38.28 24.04
CA ALA A 445 21.66 -39.21 24.75
C ALA A 445 21.50 -39.13 26.28
N THR A 446 21.22 -37.94 26.82
CA THR A 446 21.25 -37.70 28.28
C THR A 446 19.93 -37.21 28.86
N GLY A 447 18.99 -36.75 28.04
CA GLY A 447 17.72 -36.13 28.46
C GLY A 447 17.87 -34.74 29.07
N ARG A 448 19.07 -34.15 29.06
CA ARG A 448 19.35 -32.83 29.62
C ARG A 448 18.95 -31.73 28.63
N THR A 449 18.51 -30.61 29.16
CA THR A 449 18.26 -29.39 28.39
C THR A 449 19.54 -28.89 27.72
N ARG A 450 19.50 -28.70 26.40
CA ARG A 450 20.56 -28.03 25.63
C ARG A 450 20.31 -26.53 25.57
N TRP A 451 19.08 -26.17 25.19
CA TRP A 451 18.63 -24.79 25.18
C TRP A 451 17.14 -24.71 25.49
N ARG A 452 16.72 -23.54 25.96
CA ARG A 452 15.34 -23.18 26.23
C ARG A 452 15.04 -21.84 25.59
N TYR A 453 14.06 -21.83 24.71
CA TYR A 453 13.53 -20.63 24.07
C TYR A 453 12.20 -20.29 24.73
N THR A 454 12.13 -19.15 25.39
CA THR A 454 10.96 -18.69 26.13
C THR A 454 10.48 -17.36 25.57
N ARG A 455 9.17 -17.26 25.40
CA ARG A 455 8.48 -16.01 25.08
C ARG A 455 7.47 -15.65 26.15
N THR A 456 7.61 -14.44 26.68
CA THR A 456 6.76 -13.97 27.78
C THR A 456 5.41 -13.43 27.31
N ASP A 457 5.31 -13.02 26.05
CA ASP A 457 4.08 -12.52 25.41
C ASP A 457 3.22 -13.64 24.78
N SER A 458 3.60 -14.90 25.01
CA SER A 458 2.85 -16.07 24.56
C SER A 458 1.99 -16.63 25.67
N SER A 459 0.71 -16.85 25.37
CA SER A 459 -0.19 -17.65 26.20
C SER A 459 -0.74 -18.82 25.39
N GLY A 460 -0.96 -19.97 26.03
CA GLY A 460 -1.57 -21.13 25.37
C GLY A 460 -0.60 -22.22 24.91
N ARG A 461 -1.17 -23.21 24.19
CA ARG A 461 -0.43 -24.34 23.62
C ARG A 461 0.32 -23.91 22.37
N MET A 462 1.46 -24.55 22.13
CA MET A 462 2.27 -24.34 20.94
C MET A 462 2.25 -25.60 20.10
N ASN A 463 2.21 -25.46 18.78
CA ASN A 463 2.40 -26.58 17.87
C ASN A 463 3.82 -26.55 17.32
N LEU A 464 4.50 -27.69 17.38
CA LEU A 464 5.84 -27.85 16.85
C LEU A 464 5.79 -28.59 15.53
N SER A 465 6.60 -28.14 14.58
CA SER A 465 6.78 -28.79 13.29
C SER A 465 8.24 -28.71 12.86
N VAL A 466 8.70 -29.73 12.17
CA VAL A 466 10.10 -29.85 11.76
C VAL A 466 10.23 -29.40 10.32
N LEU A 467 11.27 -28.63 10.02
CA LEU A 467 11.58 -28.15 8.68
C LEU A 467 12.98 -28.59 8.26
N ASN A 468 13.20 -28.68 6.95
CA ASN A 468 14.51 -28.87 6.34
C ASN A 468 15.25 -30.10 6.92
N GLY A 469 14.55 -31.24 6.97
CA GLY A 469 15.09 -32.51 7.45
C GLY A 469 15.55 -32.50 8.91
N GLY A 470 14.95 -31.66 9.77
CA GLY A 470 15.32 -31.61 11.19
C GLY A 470 16.31 -30.53 11.59
N GLN A 471 16.74 -29.67 10.66
CA GLN A 471 17.69 -28.59 10.99
C GLN A 471 16.99 -27.39 11.63
N GLN A 472 15.69 -27.24 11.41
CA GLN A 472 14.90 -26.08 11.84
C GLN A 472 13.61 -26.53 12.51
N LEU A 473 13.17 -25.71 13.46
CA LEU A 473 11.95 -25.93 14.23
C LEU A 473 10.98 -24.79 13.97
N LEU A 474 9.82 -25.11 13.41
CA LEU A 474 8.68 -24.22 13.28
C LEU A 474 7.85 -24.31 14.56
N VAL A 475 7.63 -23.17 15.21
CA VAL A 475 6.83 -23.04 16.42
C VAL A 475 5.64 -22.15 16.11
N GLU A 476 4.45 -22.70 16.19
CA GLU A 476 3.20 -21.94 16.12
C GLU A 476 2.79 -21.52 17.53
N TYR A 477 2.76 -20.21 17.75
CA TYR A 477 2.26 -19.61 18.98
C TYR A 477 0.84 -19.09 18.76
N ASP A 478 -0.09 -19.47 19.63
CA ASP A 478 -1.44 -18.93 19.60
C ASP A 478 -1.42 -17.40 19.72
N GLY A 479 -2.17 -16.72 18.84
CA GLY A 479 -2.23 -15.26 18.77
C GLY A 479 -0.95 -14.54 18.30
N LEU A 480 0.21 -15.20 18.18
CA LEU A 480 1.48 -14.60 17.75
C LEU A 480 1.96 -15.13 16.38
N GLY A 481 1.52 -16.32 15.98
CA GLY A 481 1.88 -16.95 14.70
C GLY A 481 3.14 -17.78 14.74
N TYR A 482 3.78 -17.88 13.58
CA TYR A 482 4.87 -18.81 13.34
C TYR A 482 6.26 -18.20 13.54
N PHE A 483 7.10 -18.95 14.24
CA PHE A 483 8.49 -18.65 14.54
C PHE A 483 9.35 -19.79 14.04
N VAL A 484 10.46 -19.47 13.38
CA VAL A 484 11.42 -20.49 12.93
C VAL A 484 12.68 -20.35 13.78
N LEU A 485 12.98 -21.41 14.53
CA LEU A 485 14.17 -21.54 15.35
C LEU A 485 15.18 -22.46 14.66
N ASP A 486 16.46 -22.15 14.84
CA ASP A 486 17.54 -23.08 14.53
C ASP A 486 17.53 -24.21 15.56
N ALA A 487 17.49 -25.48 15.11
CA ALA A 487 17.34 -26.60 16.03
C ALA A 487 18.61 -26.88 16.86
N ASP A 488 19.79 -26.46 16.39
CA ASP A 488 21.04 -26.66 17.14
C ASP A 488 21.20 -25.64 18.27
N THR A 489 21.01 -24.36 17.94
CA THR A 489 21.31 -23.23 18.82
C THR A 489 20.11 -22.70 19.60
N GLY A 490 18.89 -22.90 19.08
CA GLY A 490 17.65 -22.30 19.60
C GLY A 490 17.45 -20.84 19.18
N GLU A 491 18.35 -20.27 18.39
CA GLU A 491 18.22 -18.89 17.91
C GLU A 491 17.06 -18.75 16.92
N ARG A 492 16.33 -17.63 17.03
CA ARG A 492 15.26 -17.33 16.08
C ARG A 492 15.84 -16.86 14.75
N LEU A 493 15.64 -17.66 13.71
CA LEU A 493 16.03 -17.32 12.34
C LEU A 493 15.07 -16.29 11.74
N THR A 494 13.76 -16.47 11.95
CA THR A 494 12.74 -15.56 11.42
C THR A 494 11.40 -15.71 12.15
N ALA A 495 10.54 -14.70 11.99
CA ALA A 495 9.18 -14.67 12.48
C ALA A 495 8.26 -14.29 11.32
N TRP A 496 7.17 -15.01 11.14
CA TRP A 496 6.30 -14.76 10.01
C TRP A 496 5.54 -13.44 10.17
N PRO A 497 5.43 -12.64 9.10
CA PRO A 497 4.74 -11.36 9.17
C PRO A 497 3.25 -11.56 9.44
N GLY A 498 2.60 -10.53 10.03
CA GLY A 498 1.18 -10.57 10.37
C GLY A 498 0.24 -11.00 9.23
N ARG A 499 0.61 -10.74 7.96
CA ARG A 499 -0.18 -11.14 6.80
C ARG A 499 -0.24 -12.65 6.55
N THR A 500 0.76 -13.43 6.97
CA THR A 500 0.86 -14.89 6.78
C THR A 500 0.79 -15.64 8.09
N ARG A 501 0.61 -14.91 9.20
CA ARG A 501 0.47 -15.41 10.56
C ARG A 501 -0.66 -16.42 10.72
N ASP A 502 -1.76 -16.21 10.00
CA ASP A 502 -2.98 -17.02 10.10
C ASP A 502 -3.10 -18.05 8.96
N ASP A 503 -2.04 -18.24 8.15
CA ASP A 503 -1.99 -19.32 7.17
C ASP A 503 -1.86 -20.65 7.91
N GLN A 504 -2.63 -21.67 7.52
CA GLN A 504 -2.58 -23.00 8.12
C GLN A 504 -1.52 -23.86 7.43
N ILE A 505 -0.77 -24.64 8.21
CA ILE A 505 0.21 -25.59 7.66
C ILE A 505 -0.53 -26.76 7.01
N GLN A 506 -0.35 -26.94 5.70
CA GLN A 506 -0.84 -28.11 4.95
C GLN A 506 0.21 -29.22 4.95
N ASN A 507 1.48 -28.84 4.79
CA ASN A 507 2.61 -29.73 4.89
C ASN A 507 3.80 -28.98 5.51
N ALA A 508 4.45 -29.55 6.52
CA ALA A 508 5.56 -28.90 7.23
C ALA A 508 6.87 -28.97 6.41
N ASP A 509 7.23 -30.17 5.92
CA ASP A 509 8.48 -30.37 5.18
C ASP A 509 8.23 -31.20 3.91
N PRO A 510 8.30 -30.60 2.70
CA PRO A 510 8.55 -29.19 2.43
C PRO A 510 7.37 -28.28 2.79
N LEU A 511 7.66 -27.01 3.09
CA LEU A 511 6.69 -26.08 3.64
C LEU A 511 5.64 -25.63 2.61
N VAL A 512 4.39 -26.03 2.85
CA VAL A 512 3.20 -25.63 2.08
C VAL A 512 2.13 -25.17 3.05
N THR A 513 1.57 -23.99 2.81
CA THR A 513 0.52 -23.42 3.66
C THR A 513 -0.74 -23.13 2.87
N GLY A 514 -1.87 -23.08 3.57
CA GLY A 514 -3.17 -22.78 3.00
C GLY A 514 -3.87 -21.68 3.79
N ARG A 515 -4.77 -20.93 3.14
CA ARG A 515 -5.63 -19.97 3.82
C ARG A 515 -7.09 -20.32 3.56
N PRO A 516 -7.86 -20.68 4.60
CA PRO A 516 -9.28 -20.83 4.46
C PRO A 516 -9.92 -19.45 4.25
N VAL A 517 -10.84 -19.34 3.28
CA VAL A 517 -11.57 -18.08 3.05
C VAL A 517 -13.05 -18.30 3.33
N SER A 518 -13.65 -17.42 4.13
CA SER A 518 -15.05 -17.53 4.61
C SER A 518 -16.13 -17.56 3.50
N LYS A 519 -15.74 -17.42 2.23
CA LYS A 519 -16.62 -17.49 1.05
C LYS A 519 -16.22 -18.60 0.07
N GLY A 520 -15.47 -19.59 0.54
CA GLY A 520 -15.23 -20.85 -0.15
C GLY A 520 -14.20 -20.79 -1.27
N SER A 521 -13.18 -19.95 -1.21
CA SER A 521 -12.06 -20.07 -2.16
C SER A 521 -10.78 -20.15 -1.33
N ASP A 522 -10.49 -21.37 -0.87
CA ASP A 522 -9.25 -21.61 -0.15
C ASP A 522 -8.07 -21.37 -1.10
N LYS A 523 -6.98 -20.86 -0.56
CA LYS A 523 -5.75 -20.61 -1.33
C LYS A 523 -4.64 -21.49 -0.82
N LEU A 524 -3.79 -21.95 -1.72
CA LEU A 524 -2.60 -22.73 -1.40
C LEU A 524 -1.35 -21.95 -1.78
N TYR A 525 -0.32 -22.03 -0.95
CA TYR A 525 0.92 -21.31 -1.12
C TYR A 525 2.12 -22.25 -0.95
N GLY A 526 3.09 -22.11 -1.85
CA GLY A 526 4.45 -22.54 -1.56
C GLY A 526 5.08 -21.48 -0.68
N THR A 527 5.54 -21.84 0.52
CA THR A 527 5.93 -20.85 1.52
C THR A 527 7.43 -20.96 1.80
N ASN A 528 8.11 -19.83 1.82
CA ASN A 528 9.51 -19.74 2.23
C ASN A 528 9.62 -19.72 3.76
N LEU A 529 10.82 -19.94 4.28
CA LEU A 529 11.05 -19.99 5.73
C LEU A 529 10.65 -18.68 6.45
N ASP A 530 10.76 -17.53 5.78
CA ASP A 530 10.35 -16.22 6.31
C ASP A 530 8.83 -15.97 6.25
N GLY A 531 8.06 -16.97 5.83
CA GLY A 531 6.61 -16.89 5.66
C GLY A 531 6.19 -16.12 4.40
N SER A 532 7.12 -15.71 3.54
CA SER A 532 6.76 -15.14 2.23
C SER A 532 6.27 -16.23 1.27
N HIS A 533 5.25 -15.91 0.48
CA HIS A 533 4.73 -16.82 -0.53
C HIS A 533 5.65 -16.83 -1.76
N ARG A 534 6.19 -18.00 -2.10
CA ARG A 534 6.96 -18.27 -3.32
C ARG A 534 6.07 -18.35 -4.55
N TRP A 535 4.90 -18.94 -4.40
CA TRP A 535 3.85 -19.04 -5.42
C TRP A 535 2.49 -19.19 -4.74
N THR A 536 1.42 -18.92 -5.49
CA THR A 536 0.03 -19.03 -5.05
C THR A 536 -0.75 -19.86 -6.06
N TYR A 537 -1.62 -20.75 -5.55
CA TYR A 537 -2.58 -21.50 -6.33
C TYR A 537 -4.01 -21.19 -5.84
N GLU A 538 -4.89 -20.83 -6.77
CA GLU A 538 -6.28 -20.45 -6.51
C GLU A 538 -7.20 -21.29 -7.41
N PRO A 539 -7.89 -22.32 -6.88
CA PRO A 539 -8.69 -23.25 -7.68
C PRO A 539 -10.02 -22.66 -8.17
N GLY A 540 -10.52 -21.60 -7.54
CA GLY A 540 -11.83 -21.01 -7.85
C GLY A 540 -12.74 -20.90 -6.62
N ASN A 541 -13.99 -20.49 -6.83
CA ASN A 541 -14.99 -20.34 -5.78
C ASN A 541 -15.61 -21.69 -5.43
N CYS A 542 -16.11 -21.80 -4.19
CA CYS A 542 -16.66 -23.02 -3.60
C CYS A 542 -15.69 -24.22 -3.58
N THR A 543 -14.38 -24.00 -3.46
CA THR A 543 -13.38 -25.07 -3.42
C THR A 543 -12.64 -25.07 -2.09
N GLY A 544 -12.72 -26.20 -1.38
CA GLY A 544 -11.84 -26.52 -0.25
C GLY A 544 -10.55 -27.16 -0.73
N ILE A 545 -9.44 -26.88 -0.04
CA ILE A 545 -8.12 -27.44 -0.39
C ILE A 545 -7.57 -28.29 0.75
N SER A 546 -7.08 -29.47 0.40
CA SER A 546 -6.13 -30.21 1.23
C SER A 546 -4.90 -30.59 0.42
N ALA A 547 -3.71 -30.41 0.99
CA ALA A 547 -2.47 -30.67 0.26
C ALA A 547 -1.45 -31.44 1.09
N THR A 548 -0.65 -32.26 0.42
CA THR A 548 0.57 -32.87 0.99
C THR A 548 1.68 -32.77 -0.04
N ALA A 549 2.95 -32.81 0.39
CA ALA A 549 4.06 -32.60 -0.51
C ALA A 549 5.13 -33.68 -0.40
N THR A 550 5.69 -34.04 -1.55
CA THR A 550 6.96 -34.76 -1.67
C THR A 550 8.09 -33.76 -1.94
N ALA A 551 9.32 -34.24 -2.12
CA ALA A 551 10.49 -33.40 -2.32
C ALA A 551 10.40 -32.41 -3.51
N ASP A 552 9.62 -32.72 -4.54
CA ASP A 552 9.51 -31.87 -5.75
C ASP A 552 8.06 -31.54 -6.18
N THR A 553 7.06 -32.19 -5.58
CA THR A 553 5.67 -32.12 -6.05
C THR A 553 4.68 -32.02 -4.89
N VAL A 554 3.69 -31.15 -5.02
CA VAL A 554 2.56 -31.01 -4.11
C VAL A 554 1.34 -31.73 -4.70
N PHE A 555 0.83 -32.71 -3.98
CA PHE A 555 -0.44 -33.38 -4.29
C PHE A 555 -1.57 -32.63 -3.60
N VAL A 556 -2.60 -32.27 -4.36
CA VAL A 556 -3.70 -31.41 -3.92
C VAL A 556 -5.03 -32.09 -4.22
N GLU A 557 -5.91 -32.07 -3.22
CA GLU A 557 -7.31 -32.49 -3.30
C GLU A 557 -8.19 -31.25 -3.23
N LEU A 558 -9.10 -31.13 -4.20
CA LEU A 558 -10.05 -30.03 -4.36
C LEU A 558 -11.47 -30.53 -4.14
N SER A 559 -12.08 -30.14 -3.02
CA SER A 559 -13.47 -30.46 -2.72
C SER A 559 -14.39 -29.35 -3.20
N HIS A 560 -15.40 -29.68 -4.00
CA HIS A 560 -16.33 -28.69 -4.58
C HIS A 560 -17.65 -28.67 -3.79
N SER A 561 -17.98 -27.51 -3.21
CA SER A 561 -19.19 -27.34 -2.39
C SER A 561 -20.37 -26.73 -3.15
N CYS A 562 -20.18 -26.26 -4.38
CA CYS A 562 -21.25 -25.70 -5.21
C CYS A 562 -20.97 -25.92 -6.70
N GLY A 563 -21.95 -25.64 -7.58
CA GLY A 563 -21.77 -25.75 -9.03
C GLY A 563 -21.93 -27.17 -9.61
N GLY A 564 -22.03 -28.21 -8.77
CA GLY A 564 -22.19 -29.59 -9.22
C GLY A 564 -20.94 -30.19 -9.87
N GLU A 565 -19.79 -29.52 -9.71
CA GLU A 565 -18.49 -30.02 -10.14
C GLU A 565 -18.09 -31.22 -9.27
N ALA A 566 -17.47 -32.22 -9.88
CA ALA A 566 -16.94 -33.36 -9.15
C ALA A 566 -15.68 -32.95 -8.38
N ASP A 567 -15.39 -33.63 -7.28
CA ASP A 567 -14.13 -33.46 -6.57
C ASP A 567 -12.95 -33.87 -7.46
N GLU A 568 -11.84 -33.13 -7.35
CA GLU A 568 -10.70 -33.28 -8.25
C GLU A 568 -9.38 -33.42 -7.48
N THR A 569 -8.42 -34.08 -8.11
CA THR A 569 -7.04 -34.20 -7.63
C THR A 569 -6.10 -33.60 -8.65
N LEU A 570 -4.99 -33.03 -8.18
CA LEU A 570 -3.99 -32.44 -9.05
C LEU A 570 -2.59 -32.46 -8.44
N GLY A 571 -1.59 -32.36 -9.30
CA GLY A 571 -0.20 -32.19 -8.92
C GLY A 571 0.29 -30.79 -9.26
N LEU A 572 0.95 -30.12 -8.31
CA LEU A 572 1.65 -28.86 -8.53
C LEU A 572 3.16 -29.07 -8.39
N ASN A 573 3.95 -28.40 -9.23
CA ASN A 573 5.39 -28.32 -9.04
C ASN A 573 5.71 -27.53 -7.76
N LEU A 574 6.48 -28.09 -6.84
CA LEU A 574 6.80 -27.44 -5.56
C LEU A 574 7.61 -26.14 -5.73
N LYS A 575 8.37 -26.00 -6.81
CA LYS A 575 9.25 -24.85 -7.03
C LYS A 575 8.48 -23.62 -7.49
N ASP A 576 7.58 -23.77 -8.45
CA ASP A 576 6.90 -22.64 -9.11
C ASP A 576 5.36 -22.69 -9.06
N GLY A 577 4.79 -23.71 -8.44
CA GLY A 577 3.34 -23.85 -8.26
C GLY A 577 2.58 -24.20 -9.54
N LYS A 578 3.27 -24.50 -10.65
CA LYS A 578 2.59 -24.84 -11.91
C LYS A 578 1.91 -26.19 -11.80
N GLN A 579 0.67 -26.24 -12.30
CA GLN A 579 -0.08 -27.47 -12.45
C GLN A 579 0.63 -28.40 -13.44
N LEU A 580 0.90 -29.62 -12.98
CA LEU A 580 1.50 -30.70 -13.76
C LEU A 580 0.43 -31.55 -14.44
N TRP A 581 -0.62 -31.87 -13.69
CA TRP A 581 -1.77 -32.67 -14.13
C TRP A 581 -2.98 -32.33 -13.26
N LYS A 582 -4.17 -32.70 -13.72
CA LYS A 582 -5.45 -32.56 -13.00
C LYS A 582 -6.40 -33.64 -13.47
N HIS A 583 -6.99 -34.37 -12.53
CA HIS A 583 -7.86 -35.51 -12.80
C HIS A 583 -9.07 -35.51 -11.87
N SER A 584 -10.19 -36.02 -12.37
CA SER A 584 -11.25 -36.59 -11.52
C SER A 584 -10.68 -37.90 -10.97
N GLY A 585 -10.05 -37.84 -9.80
CA GLY A 585 -9.25 -38.93 -9.22
C GLY A 585 -9.75 -39.31 -7.83
N PRO A 586 -9.27 -40.43 -7.28
CA PRO A 586 -9.71 -40.88 -5.97
C PRO A 586 -9.24 -39.92 -4.88
N PHE A 587 -10.17 -39.56 -3.99
CA PHE A 587 -9.85 -38.87 -2.76
C PHE A 587 -9.25 -39.86 -1.78
N LEU A 588 -8.17 -39.45 -1.13
CA LEU A 588 -7.47 -40.29 -0.18
C LEU A 588 -7.91 -39.92 1.24
N THR A 589 -8.55 -40.87 1.93
CA THR A 589 -8.99 -40.70 3.32
C THR A 589 -7.84 -40.28 4.25
N TRP A 590 -6.64 -40.73 3.94
CA TRP A 590 -5.38 -40.26 4.50
C TRP A 590 -4.31 -40.30 3.41
N LYS A 591 -3.36 -39.36 3.48
CA LYS A 591 -2.33 -39.19 2.46
C LYS A 591 -0.98 -38.99 3.13
N THR A 592 -0.02 -39.84 2.81
CA THR A 592 1.31 -39.78 3.42
C THR A 592 2.39 -39.88 2.35
N PRO A 593 3.33 -38.93 2.29
CA PRO A 593 4.48 -39.01 1.40
C PRO A 593 5.47 -40.07 1.92
N VAL A 594 5.74 -41.09 1.12
CA VAL A 594 6.64 -42.20 1.50
C VAL A 594 7.19 -42.88 0.26
N GLY A 595 8.49 -43.18 0.25
CA GLY A 595 9.15 -43.84 -0.89
C GLY A 595 9.05 -43.06 -2.22
N GLY A 596 8.85 -41.73 -2.16
CA GLY A 596 8.65 -40.88 -3.33
C GLY A 596 7.23 -40.89 -3.91
N LEU A 597 6.29 -41.62 -3.30
CA LEU A 597 4.88 -41.66 -3.68
C LEU A 597 4.00 -41.02 -2.60
N ILE A 598 2.76 -40.73 -2.95
CA ILE A 598 1.68 -40.47 -1.99
C ILE A 598 0.94 -41.78 -1.76
N VAL A 599 0.98 -42.28 -0.54
CA VAL A 599 0.28 -43.50 -0.16
C VAL A 599 -0.97 -43.14 0.62
N GLY A 600 -2.09 -43.76 0.26
CA GLY A 600 -3.38 -43.50 0.89
C GLY A 600 -4.44 -44.53 0.52
N ALA A 601 -5.61 -44.43 1.15
CA ALA A 601 -6.74 -45.32 0.91
C ALA A 601 -7.81 -44.65 0.05
N GLU A 602 -8.26 -45.33 -1.02
CA GLU A 602 -9.17 -44.83 -2.06
C GLU A 602 -10.67 -44.86 -1.68
N ASP A 603 -11.04 -45.55 -0.60
CA ASP A 603 -12.44 -45.85 -0.24
C ASP A 603 -12.76 -45.35 1.18
N GLU A 604 -13.99 -44.86 1.40
CA GLU A 604 -14.50 -44.51 2.73
C GLU A 604 -14.47 -45.73 3.68
N GLY A 605 -14.55 -46.94 3.12
CA GLY A 605 -14.37 -48.20 3.86
C GLY A 605 -12.91 -48.64 4.08
N ILE A 606 -11.92 -47.90 3.57
CA ILE A 606 -10.48 -48.19 3.64
C ILE A 606 -10.19 -49.64 3.17
N THR A 607 -10.61 -49.97 1.95
CA THR A 607 -10.54 -51.35 1.42
C THR A 607 -9.30 -51.63 0.58
N THR A 608 -8.73 -50.61 -0.04
CA THR A 608 -7.56 -50.72 -0.91
C THR A 608 -6.59 -49.59 -0.60
N LEU A 609 -5.34 -49.97 -0.32
CA LEU A 609 -4.23 -49.02 -0.22
C LEU A 609 -3.63 -48.81 -1.61
N ILE A 610 -3.33 -47.57 -1.97
CA ILE A 610 -2.71 -47.24 -3.24
C ILE A 610 -1.46 -46.40 -3.04
N GLY A 611 -0.50 -46.57 -3.94
CA GLY A 611 0.65 -45.67 -4.09
C GLY A 611 0.51 -44.88 -5.37
N LEU A 612 0.33 -43.57 -5.25
CA LEU A 612 0.16 -42.65 -6.35
C LEU A 612 1.45 -41.85 -6.58
N ASP A 613 1.88 -41.75 -7.83
CA ASP A 613 2.98 -40.86 -8.21
C ASP A 613 2.47 -39.42 -8.25
N PRO A 614 2.92 -38.53 -7.34
CA PRO A 614 2.40 -37.17 -7.26
C PRO A 614 2.70 -36.35 -8.52
N ARG A 615 3.72 -36.73 -9.31
CA ARG A 615 4.16 -35.97 -10.49
C ARG A 615 3.32 -36.25 -11.73
N SER A 616 2.77 -37.46 -11.84
CA SER A 616 1.98 -37.91 -12.99
C SER A 616 0.50 -38.13 -12.67
N GLY A 617 0.14 -38.31 -11.41
CA GLY A 617 -1.20 -38.72 -10.99
C GLY A 617 -1.48 -40.21 -11.18
N GLU A 618 -0.49 -40.99 -11.64
CA GLU A 618 -0.67 -42.41 -11.93
C GLU A 618 -0.58 -43.25 -10.65
N VAL A 619 -1.53 -44.17 -10.48
CA VAL A 619 -1.45 -45.19 -9.43
C VAL A 619 -0.45 -46.26 -9.83
N LYS A 620 0.70 -46.31 -9.12
CA LYS A 620 1.80 -47.25 -9.40
C LYS A 620 1.53 -48.65 -8.88
N TRP A 621 0.83 -48.77 -7.76
CA TRP A 621 0.47 -50.04 -7.17
C TRP A 621 -0.82 -49.93 -6.37
N ARG A 622 -1.48 -51.09 -6.21
CA ARG A 622 -2.65 -51.26 -5.36
C ARG A 622 -2.43 -52.48 -4.47
N TRP A 623 -2.78 -52.35 -3.21
CA TRP A 623 -2.72 -53.41 -2.23
C TRP A 623 -4.09 -53.58 -1.57
N PRO A 624 -4.82 -54.68 -1.89
CA PRO A 624 -6.12 -54.93 -1.30
C PRO A 624 -5.95 -55.28 0.18
N MET A 625 -6.69 -54.60 1.04
CA MET A 625 -6.64 -54.89 2.48
C MET A 625 -7.30 -56.25 2.77
N PRO A 626 -6.72 -57.05 3.69
CA PRO A 626 -7.29 -58.33 4.08
C PRO A 626 -8.71 -58.18 4.67
N ARG A 627 -9.62 -59.08 4.26
CA ARG A 627 -11.03 -59.06 4.69
C ARG A 627 -11.26 -59.54 6.12
N ASP A 628 -10.27 -60.20 6.71
CA ASP A 628 -10.25 -60.70 8.08
C ASP A 628 -9.80 -59.64 9.09
N TRP A 629 -9.65 -58.39 8.67
CA TRP A 629 -9.42 -57.25 9.57
C TRP A 629 -10.74 -56.75 10.16
N GLY A 630 -10.77 -56.59 11.48
CA GLY A 630 -11.97 -56.19 12.24
C GLY A 630 -11.98 -54.73 12.67
N CYS A 631 -10.82 -54.07 12.72
CA CYS A 631 -10.68 -52.68 13.15
C CYS A 631 -10.33 -51.78 11.97
N THR A 632 -10.75 -50.52 12.02
CA THR A 632 -10.24 -49.49 11.11
C THR A 632 -8.73 -49.38 11.29
N PRO A 633 -7.92 -49.59 10.23
CA PRO A 633 -6.47 -49.57 10.35
C PRO A 633 -5.98 -48.15 10.63
N ARG A 634 -5.10 -48.03 11.62
CA ARG A 634 -4.26 -46.83 11.82
C ARG A 634 -3.02 -46.96 10.95
N HIS A 635 -2.51 -45.84 10.46
CA HIS A 635 -1.32 -45.79 9.62
C HIS A 635 -0.22 -44.98 10.30
N GLU A 636 1.02 -45.41 10.10
CA GLU A 636 2.24 -44.73 10.54
C GLU A 636 3.32 -44.91 9.49
N THR A 637 4.38 -44.11 9.56
CA THR A 637 5.54 -44.25 8.66
C THR A 637 6.82 -44.51 9.43
N ALA A 638 7.69 -45.32 8.83
CA ALA A 638 9.03 -45.59 9.33
C ALA A 638 9.98 -45.77 8.13
N GLY A 639 10.76 -44.73 7.83
CA GLY A 639 11.56 -44.67 6.61
C GLY A 639 10.71 -44.82 5.36
N ASN A 640 10.96 -45.86 4.56
CA ASN A 640 10.20 -46.16 3.34
C ASN A 640 8.98 -47.08 3.58
N LEU A 641 8.68 -47.41 4.83
CA LEU A 641 7.60 -48.33 5.17
C LEU A 641 6.36 -47.58 5.64
N VAL A 642 5.20 -48.07 5.21
CA VAL A 642 3.90 -47.76 5.78
C VAL A 642 3.50 -48.90 6.70
N LEU A 643 3.23 -48.59 7.95
CA LEU A 643 2.81 -49.53 8.95
C LEU A 643 1.30 -49.41 9.16
N LEU A 644 0.58 -50.49 8.89
CA LEU A 644 -0.85 -50.60 9.14
C LEU A 644 -1.07 -51.38 10.42
N ILE A 645 -1.74 -50.75 11.38
CA ILE A 645 -2.03 -51.29 12.71
C ILE A 645 -3.54 -51.47 12.85
N THR A 646 -3.98 -52.71 13.00
CA THR A 646 -5.41 -53.08 13.05
C THR A 646 -5.63 -54.25 14.01
N CYS A 647 -6.83 -54.83 14.06
CA CYS A 647 -7.15 -56.05 14.80
C CYS A 647 -7.73 -57.13 13.89
N PRO A 648 -7.63 -58.42 14.26
CA PRO A 648 -8.38 -59.49 13.61
C PRO A 648 -9.90 -59.32 13.78
N GLN A 649 -10.66 -59.82 12.81
CA GLN A 649 -12.12 -59.83 12.86
C GLN A 649 -12.62 -60.55 14.11
N GLY A 650 -13.48 -59.88 14.89
CA GLY A 650 -14.06 -60.42 16.12
C GLY A 650 -13.11 -60.49 17.33
N ASN A 651 -11.89 -59.96 17.24
CA ASN A 651 -10.93 -59.93 18.35
C ASN A 651 -10.19 -58.59 18.43
N ASP A 652 -10.78 -57.61 19.10
CA ASP A 652 -10.17 -56.28 19.31
C ASP A 652 -9.12 -56.23 20.44
N ALA A 653 -8.89 -57.37 21.12
CA ALA A 653 -7.86 -57.53 22.15
C ALA A 653 -6.48 -57.88 21.56
N SER A 654 -6.40 -58.18 20.26
CA SER A 654 -5.16 -58.49 19.54
C SER A 654 -4.94 -57.51 18.38
N SER A 655 -3.68 -57.21 18.08
CA SER A 655 -3.26 -56.34 17.00
C SER A 655 -2.62 -57.14 15.89
N ILE A 656 -2.84 -56.71 14.65
CA ILE A 656 -2.09 -57.08 13.46
C ILE A 656 -1.31 -55.84 13.04
N VAL A 657 0.00 -55.98 12.87
CA VAL A 657 0.85 -54.93 12.31
C VAL A 657 1.43 -55.43 11.00
N THR A 658 1.15 -54.72 9.92
CA THR A 658 1.61 -55.05 8.57
C THR A 658 2.47 -53.92 8.03
N ALA A 659 3.68 -54.24 7.61
CA ALA A 659 4.59 -53.30 6.97
C ALA A 659 4.56 -53.45 5.46
N ILE A 660 4.31 -52.35 4.77
CA ILE A 660 4.26 -52.27 3.32
C ILE A 660 5.36 -51.31 2.86
N ASP A 661 6.14 -51.73 1.88
CA ASP A 661 7.11 -50.85 1.23
C ASP A 661 6.36 -49.81 0.38
N GLY A 662 6.52 -48.53 0.72
CA GLY A 662 5.76 -47.44 0.10
C GLY A 662 6.08 -47.24 -1.38
N ALA A 663 7.30 -47.59 -1.83
CA ALA A 663 7.69 -47.43 -3.23
C ALA A 663 7.10 -48.54 -4.12
N SER A 664 7.07 -49.79 -3.64
CA SER A 664 6.66 -50.96 -4.43
C SER A 664 5.27 -51.51 -4.11
N GLY A 665 4.68 -51.14 -2.97
CA GLY A 665 3.43 -51.71 -2.46
C GLY A 665 3.59 -53.14 -1.94
N ARG A 666 4.82 -53.65 -1.84
CA ARG A 666 5.08 -55.02 -1.39
C ARG A 666 4.99 -55.12 0.12
N GLN A 667 4.20 -56.07 0.61
CA GLN A 667 4.22 -56.44 2.02
C GLN A 667 5.60 -56.98 2.40
N VAL A 668 6.28 -56.30 3.32
CA VAL A 668 7.62 -56.69 3.80
C VAL A 668 7.51 -57.71 4.92
N TRP A 669 6.62 -57.47 5.88
CA TRP A 669 6.32 -58.39 6.97
C TRP A 669 4.95 -58.11 7.57
N THR A 670 4.41 -59.10 8.27
CA THR A 670 3.22 -58.95 9.12
C THR A 670 3.45 -59.72 10.41
N ALA A 671 2.91 -59.22 11.52
CA ALA A 671 3.00 -59.85 12.83
C ALA A 671 1.75 -59.58 13.65
N THR A 672 1.43 -60.52 14.54
CA THR A 672 0.32 -60.39 15.49
C THR A 672 0.82 -60.25 16.91
N ALA A 673 0.09 -59.50 17.72
CA ALA A 673 0.37 -59.34 19.14
C ALA A 673 -0.94 -59.37 19.93
N ALA A 674 -0.96 -60.09 21.06
CA ALA A 674 -2.03 -60.09 22.05
C ALA A 674 -2.09 -58.77 22.86
N VAL A 675 -2.24 -57.65 22.14
CA VAL A 675 -2.47 -56.31 22.67
C VAL A 675 -3.49 -55.62 21.78
N SER A 676 -4.42 -54.86 22.34
CA SER A 676 -5.42 -54.15 21.54
C SER A 676 -4.76 -53.01 20.73
N PRO A 677 -5.13 -52.78 19.46
CA PRO A 677 -4.59 -51.67 18.67
C PRO A 677 -5.05 -50.30 19.18
N ARG A 678 -6.01 -50.27 20.11
CA ARG A 678 -6.44 -49.07 20.84
C ARG A 678 -5.47 -48.68 21.96
N GLN A 679 -4.53 -49.54 22.33
CA GLN A 679 -3.48 -49.18 23.28
C GLN A 679 -2.53 -48.15 22.68
N ARG A 680 -1.87 -47.38 23.56
CA ARG A 680 -0.89 -46.38 23.15
C ARG A 680 0.34 -47.10 22.59
N TYR A 681 0.87 -46.59 21.49
CA TYR A 681 2.05 -47.17 20.85
C TYR A 681 2.98 -46.07 20.32
N ALA A 682 4.22 -46.45 20.10
CA ALA A 682 5.20 -45.64 19.39
C ALA A 682 5.78 -46.42 18.21
N VAL A 683 6.16 -45.71 17.16
CA VAL A 683 6.79 -46.25 15.95
C VAL A 683 8.19 -45.66 15.83
N THR A 684 9.19 -46.51 15.75
CA THR A 684 10.61 -46.14 15.61
C THR A 684 11.03 -46.08 14.14
N ASP A 685 12.11 -45.37 13.84
CA ASP A 685 12.67 -45.25 12.48
C ASP A 685 13.05 -46.61 11.86
N ASP A 686 13.45 -47.58 12.69
CA ASP A 686 13.72 -48.97 12.28
C ASP A 686 12.45 -49.84 12.18
N ALA A 687 11.27 -49.21 12.13
CA ALA A 687 9.96 -49.80 11.91
C ALA A 687 9.52 -50.78 13.00
N ARG A 688 9.91 -50.54 14.26
CA ARG A 688 9.34 -51.28 15.40
C ARG A 688 8.15 -50.54 15.96
N VAL A 689 7.04 -51.25 16.13
CA VAL A 689 5.84 -50.79 16.82
C VAL A 689 5.88 -51.28 18.26
N VAL A 690 5.85 -50.35 19.20
CA VAL A 690 6.02 -50.62 20.62
C VAL A 690 4.75 -50.22 21.34
N PHE A 691 3.98 -51.19 21.79
CA PHE A 691 2.78 -50.97 22.60
C PHE A 691 3.11 -50.95 24.07
N LEU A 692 2.52 -49.99 24.79
CA LEU A 692 2.56 -49.93 26.25
C LEU A 692 1.17 -50.27 26.81
N TYR A 693 1.10 -51.24 27.72
CA TYR A 693 -0.17 -51.69 28.27
C TYR A 693 -0.02 -52.24 29.70
N SER A 694 -1.14 -52.25 30.44
CA SER A 694 -1.19 -52.72 31.83
C SER A 694 -1.98 -54.02 31.96
N GLN A 695 -1.36 -55.05 32.52
CA GLN A 695 -1.99 -56.34 32.86
C GLN A 695 -1.42 -56.83 34.20
N GLY A 696 -1.88 -56.25 35.31
CA GLY A 696 -1.37 -56.52 36.67
C GLY A 696 0.05 -56.00 36.95
N SER A 697 0.84 -55.76 35.91
CA SER A 697 2.15 -55.10 35.88
C SER A 697 2.29 -54.30 34.58
N CYS A 698 3.28 -53.41 34.52
CA CYS A 698 3.52 -52.62 33.32
C CYS A 698 4.24 -53.47 32.27
N ARG A 699 3.67 -53.61 31.07
CA ARG A 699 4.20 -54.48 30.02
C ARG A 699 4.32 -53.74 28.70
N LEU A 700 5.24 -54.25 27.89
CA LEU A 700 5.53 -53.73 26.58
C LEU A 700 5.48 -54.88 25.57
N ALA A 701 4.86 -54.63 24.42
CA ALA A 701 4.90 -55.52 23.27
C ALA A 701 5.61 -54.79 22.12
N GLU A 702 6.80 -55.26 21.77
CA GLU A 702 7.57 -54.78 20.62
C GLU A 702 7.27 -55.70 19.43
N ILE A 703 6.95 -55.09 18.30
CA ILE A 703 6.64 -55.77 17.05
C ILE A 703 7.56 -55.21 15.98
N GLY A 704 8.37 -56.06 15.37
CA GLY A 704 9.28 -55.64 14.30
C GLY A 704 9.84 -56.84 13.54
N ALA A 705 10.11 -56.64 12.25
CA ALA A 705 10.61 -57.69 11.35
C ALA A 705 9.82 -59.01 11.44
N GLY A 706 8.49 -58.93 11.56
CA GLY A 706 7.60 -60.09 11.61
C GLY A 706 7.60 -60.86 12.94
N ARG A 707 8.21 -60.33 14.01
CA ARG A 707 8.27 -60.97 15.33
C ARG A 707 7.69 -60.06 16.42
N THR A 708 7.09 -60.69 17.43
CA THR A 708 6.55 -60.02 18.61
C THR A 708 7.33 -60.45 19.86
N THR A 709 7.84 -59.48 20.60
CA THR A 709 8.57 -59.65 21.85
C THR A 709 7.84 -58.98 23.00
N TYR A 710 7.58 -59.73 24.06
CA TYR A 710 6.96 -59.22 25.28
C TYR A 710 8.01 -58.97 26.36
N ARG A 711 7.86 -57.84 27.05
CA ARG A 711 8.73 -57.41 28.15
C ARG A 711 7.89 -56.85 29.30
N THR A 712 8.37 -57.03 30.52
CA THR A 712 7.77 -56.40 31.71
C THR A 712 8.66 -55.26 32.13
N LEU A 713 8.08 -54.06 32.25
CA LEU A 713 8.78 -52.89 32.75
C LEU A 713 8.74 -52.93 34.29
N PRO A 714 9.89 -52.79 34.96
CA PRO A 714 9.96 -52.76 36.42
C PRO A 714 9.24 -51.54 37.02
N MET A 715 8.97 -50.51 36.21
CA MET A 715 8.30 -49.28 36.62
C MET A 715 6.78 -49.38 36.48
N ARG A 716 6.06 -49.60 37.60
CA ARG A 716 4.59 -49.55 37.62
C ARG A 716 4.02 -48.18 37.21
N ARG A 717 4.78 -47.09 37.40
CA ARG A 717 4.31 -45.70 37.20
C ARG A 717 4.31 -45.25 35.73
N ALA A 718 5.00 -45.94 34.83
CA ALA A 718 5.09 -45.58 33.41
C ALA A 718 3.84 -45.98 32.59
N CYS A 719 3.07 -46.97 33.04
CA CYS A 719 1.99 -47.55 32.24
C CYS A 719 0.71 -46.72 32.12
N GLY A 720 0.56 -45.65 32.90
CA GLY A 720 -0.53 -44.68 32.73
C GLY A 720 -0.18 -43.53 31.79
N GLY A 721 1.07 -43.44 31.34
CA GLY A 721 1.59 -42.34 30.53
C GLY A 721 1.40 -42.53 29.03
N ASP A 722 1.76 -41.50 28.27
CA ASP A 722 1.90 -41.58 26.80
C ASP A 722 3.22 -42.25 26.44
N ILE A 723 3.31 -42.75 25.21
CA ILE A 723 4.52 -43.33 24.64
C ILE A 723 4.77 -42.70 23.28
N ALA A 724 6.02 -42.36 22.99
CA ALA A 724 6.46 -41.79 21.72
C ALA A 724 7.84 -42.33 21.34
N ALA A 725 8.23 -42.15 20.08
CA ALA A 725 9.57 -42.46 19.62
C ALA A 725 10.28 -41.18 19.18
N ALA A 726 11.55 -41.06 19.56
CA ALA A 726 12.48 -40.09 18.99
C ALA A 726 13.55 -40.85 18.21
N GLY A 727 13.33 -40.99 16.90
CA GLY A 727 14.06 -41.91 16.05
C GLY A 727 13.92 -43.35 16.54
N ASN A 728 15.00 -43.92 17.08
CA ASN A 728 15.01 -45.28 17.64
C ASN A 728 14.97 -45.34 19.18
N LEU A 729 14.79 -44.19 19.82
CA LEU A 729 14.66 -44.05 21.26
C LEU A 729 13.17 -44.09 21.65
N ILE A 730 12.80 -44.96 22.59
CA ILE A 730 11.43 -45.03 23.12
C ILE A 730 11.32 -44.18 24.37
N LEU A 731 10.34 -43.28 24.36
CA LEU A 731 10.08 -42.33 25.41
C LEU A 731 8.71 -42.60 26.01
N VAL A 732 8.61 -42.50 27.33
CA VAL A 732 7.35 -42.58 28.08
C VAL A 732 7.18 -41.37 28.97
N SER A 733 5.97 -40.81 29.01
CA SER A 733 5.65 -39.73 29.95
C SER A 733 5.25 -40.31 31.30
N GLY A 734 5.66 -39.64 32.38
CA GLY A 734 5.25 -39.95 33.74
C GLY A 734 4.83 -38.68 34.47
N GLN A 735 4.36 -38.82 35.72
CA GLN A 735 4.00 -37.67 36.55
C GLN A 735 5.19 -36.72 36.83
N ASP A 736 6.41 -37.25 36.81
CA ASP A 736 7.64 -36.52 37.15
C ASP A 736 8.44 -36.04 35.92
N GLY A 737 7.94 -36.28 34.69
CA GLY A 737 8.57 -35.85 33.43
C GLY A 737 8.72 -36.96 32.38
N LEU A 738 9.73 -36.84 31.52
CA LEU A 738 9.96 -37.68 30.36
C LEU A 738 11.04 -38.72 30.62
N THR A 739 10.79 -39.99 30.33
CA THR A 739 11.77 -41.08 30.56
C THR A 739 12.09 -41.82 29.28
N ALA A 740 13.38 -41.99 28.98
CA ALA A 740 13.85 -42.83 27.89
C ALA A 740 14.11 -44.27 28.35
N LEU A 741 13.51 -45.23 27.66
CA LEU A 741 13.64 -46.65 27.97
C LEU A 741 14.94 -47.22 27.38
N ARG A 742 15.60 -48.08 28.15
CA ARG A 742 16.81 -48.79 27.71
C ARG A 742 16.51 -50.00 26.87
#